data_AF-A0A8T0H1I8-F1
#
_entry.id   AF-A0A8T0H1I8-F1
#
_cell.length_a   1.000
_cell.length_b   1.000
_cell.length_c   1.000
_cell.angle_alpha   90.00
_cell.angle_beta   90.00
_cell.angle_gamma   90.00
#
_symmetry.space_group_name_H-M   'P 1'
#
loop_
_entity.id
_entity.type
_entity.pdbx_description
1 polymer ?
#
loop_
_entity_poly.entity_id
_entity_poly.type
_entity_poly.pdbx_seq_one_letter_code
_entity_poly.pdbx_strand_id
1 'polypeptide(L)'
;MEAFRAPANFARRSCELLSPREASSCVRNGRVSGTHYCAYSRKQKNLQREACEAVLEGFRSSHSLVKLDIRRPLLWDNHAGCGGPAQEIGTAIARVSEEEQGILGVKGLSSHGGKSCSIASSRFRVGRSSINVRKSKLFDGFFKGRKQTCVPPICGVENGVASEVLVETFGSNIPSDTSGAVILPSASYIESSALHRTEHGSRSTNGTHTLAPSKDSVPGLGKHTEVSPFRPAQLVECFEVEGGIRLSGEVQISGAKNSALAILAGAICSEGQVHLQMIPDLHDIRRMLQVLQSVGVSVQRTSSGFMVDARDLTSVEPCAEAVRKLRASFFVIGSLLGRRGEAVVPLPGGCNIGARPIDLHVRGLEALGAKVEIRQGKVYARAQNGRNLIGGNFCLDYPSVGATETLMMAAALADGHSTLSNVAQEPEVVDLANFLISCGAFIKGAGTNTLSITGTRKLHGTEYKIIPDRIEAGTFLIAAAITRSAISMSPVIPKHLTSVVEKLRSIGCRVQQTRWNSLQISCNEVLRSCEVKTLPYPGFPTDLQPQLMSLLTTCSGQSLIEETVFEGRMRHAEELQKLGAQVKVSRNIAIINGKDTGSSLYGAPVLATDLRAGAALVLAGMSSDGTTHIEGVGHIDRGYERLDQKLRLLGASIRRLPCLPTELTL
;
A
#
# COMPACT_ATOMS: atom_id res chain seq x y z
N MET A 1 18.73 43.73 26.01
CA MET A 1 19.35 43.50 27.33
C MET A 1 18.30 42.92 28.25
N GLU A 2 18.62 41.74 28.78
CA GLU A 2 18.16 41.13 30.03
C GLU A 2 16.70 41.27 30.47
N ALA A 3 15.89 40.27 30.14
CA ALA A 3 15.04 39.53 31.09
C ALA A 3 14.22 38.50 30.30
N PHE A 4 14.72 37.26 30.20
CA PHE A 4 13.92 36.02 30.05
C PHE A 4 14.91 34.83 29.97
N ARG A 5 15.49 34.49 31.13
CA ARG A 5 16.07 33.18 31.40
C ARG A 5 15.24 32.54 32.52
N ALA A 6 14.55 31.45 32.18
CA ALA A 6 14.07 30.30 32.97
C ALA A 6 13.47 30.50 34.38
N PRO A 7 12.50 29.63 34.74
CA PRO A 7 12.92 28.51 35.56
C PRO A 7 12.43 27.15 35.04
N ALA A 8 13.41 26.32 34.69
CA ALA A 8 13.33 24.88 34.85
C ALA A 8 13.36 24.57 36.36
N ASN A 9 12.20 24.31 36.97
CA ASN A 9 12.08 23.74 38.33
C ASN A 9 10.62 23.38 38.66
N PHE A 10 10.02 22.42 37.93
CA PHE A 10 8.80 21.73 38.41
C PHE A 10 8.64 20.27 37.95
N ALA A 11 9.63 19.69 37.25
CA ALA A 11 9.62 18.26 36.87
C ALA A 11 10.88 17.51 37.35
N ARG A 12 11.49 17.99 38.45
CA ARG A 12 12.54 17.30 39.22
C ARG A 12 12.15 17.27 40.68
N ARG A 13 11.14 16.45 41.01
CA ARG A 13 10.87 15.88 42.33
C ARG A 13 9.77 14.85 42.09
N SER A 14 10.06 13.60 42.46
CA SER A 14 9.27 12.36 42.24
C SER A 14 9.77 11.46 41.09
N CYS A 15 11.04 11.07 41.12
CA CYS A 15 11.47 9.78 40.58
C CYS A 15 12.89 9.47 41.07
N GLU A 16 12.97 9.06 42.34
CA GLU A 16 14.10 8.27 42.83
C GLU A 16 13.58 7.42 44.00
N LEU A 17 14.05 6.16 44.03
CA LEU A 17 13.76 5.08 44.98
C LEU A 17 12.49 4.25 44.67
N LEU A 18 12.67 3.11 43.99
CA LEU A 18 12.78 1.79 44.64
C LEU A 18 13.11 0.69 43.60
N SER A 19 13.87 -0.31 44.07
CA SER A 19 14.73 -1.23 43.34
C SER A 19 14.03 -2.50 42.78
N PRO A 20 14.67 -3.24 41.86
CA PRO A 20 14.12 -4.46 41.26
C PRO A 20 14.33 -5.68 42.17
N ARG A 21 13.54 -5.82 43.24
CA ARG A 21 13.44 -7.07 44.03
C ARG A 21 12.08 -7.20 44.68
N GLU A 22 11.03 -7.39 43.89
CA GLU A 22 9.72 -7.91 44.35
C GLU A 22 8.85 -8.47 43.21
N ALA A 23 9.38 -8.58 41.99
CA ALA A 23 8.75 -9.30 40.88
C ALA A 23 9.11 -10.80 40.88
N SER A 24 9.19 -11.42 42.06
CA SER A 24 9.51 -12.84 42.21
C SER A 24 8.84 -13.42 43.46
N SER A 25 7.51 -13.32 43.56
CA SER A 25 6.73 -14.06 44.58
C SER A 25 5.22 -14.12 44.29
N CYS A 26 4.77 -14.07 43.04
CA CYS A 26 3.34 -14.21 42.71
C CYS A 26 3.10 -14.95 41.38
N VAL A 27 3.82 -16.06 41.17
CA VAL A 27 3.37 -17.15 40.27
C VAL A 27 3.65 -18.49 40.97
N ARG A 28 3.16 -18.62 42.21
CA ARG A 28 2.89 -19.91 42.83
C ARG A 28 1.61 -19.75 43.61
N ASN A 29 0.64 -20.62 43.33
CA ASN A 29 -0.72 -20.68 43.86
C ASN A 29 -1.72 -19.77 43.14
N GLY A 30 -2.34 -20.33 42.10
CA GLY A 30 -3.45 -19.74 41.39
C GLY A 30 -4.62 -19.39 42.31
N ARG A 31 -5.02 -18.13 42.28
CA ARG A 31 -6.36 -17.57 42.53
C ARG A 31 -6.23 -16.04 42.44
N VAL A 32 -6.83 -15.40 41.45
CA VAL A 32 -7.04 -13.94 41.46
C VAL A 32 -8.55 -13.67 41.42
N SER A 33 -9.04 -13.02 42.47
CA SER A 33 -10.42 -12.57 42.63
C SER A 33 -10.60 -11.15 42.07
N GLY A 34 -11.76 -10.90 41.46
CA GLY A 34 -12.09 -9.71 40.67
C GLY A 34 -12.41 -8.42 41.45
N THR A 35 -11.55 -7.98 42.37
CA THR A 35 -11.77 -6.70 43.10
C THR A 35 -10.66 -5.66 42.98
N HIS A 36 -9.54 -5.95 42.30
CA HIS A 36 -8.45 -4.96 42.12
C HIS A 36 -8.51 -4.14 40.82
N TYR A 37 -9.44 -4.43 39.91
CA TYR A 37 -9.61 -3.65 38.67
C TYR A 37 -10.47 -2.38 38.83
N CYS A 38 -11.21 -2.24 39.93
CA CYS A 38 -12.20 -1.17 40.07
C CYS A 38 -11.64 0.13 40.74
N ALA A 39 -10.51 0.05 41.44
CA ALA A 39 -9.87 1.21 42.07
C ALA A 39 -8.98 2.02 41.11
N TYR A 40 -8.41 1.37 40.08
CA TYR A 40 -7.52 2.01 39.11
C TYR A 40 -8.31 2.86 38.07
N SER A 41 -9.51 2.42 37.69
CA SER A 41 -10.37 3.11 36.72
C SER A 41 -10.99 4.42 37.24
N ARG A 42 -11.22 4.54 38.56
CA ARG A 42 -11.79 5.77 39.15
C ARG A 42 -10.77 6.91 39.26
N LYS A 43 -9.49 6.61 39.47
CA LYS A 43 -8.43 7.61 39.63
C LYS A 43 -8.04 8.27 38.29
N GLN A 44 -8.03 7.52 37.19
CA GLN A 44 -7.82 8.05 35.84
C GLN A 44 -8.98 8.93 35.33
N LYS A 45 -10.24 8.57 35.65
CA LYS A 45 -11.41 9.37 35.26
C LYS A 45 -11.47 10.73 35.97
N ASN A 46 -11.00 10.83 37.21
CA ASN A 46 -10.94 12.11 37.93
C ASN A 46 -9.84 13.03 37.38
N LEU A 47 -8.66 12.49 37.06
CA LEU A 47 -7.55 13.25 36.44
C LEU A 47 -7.91 13.80 35.04
N GLN A 48 -8.65 13.04 34.24
CA GLN A 48 -9.13 13.53 32.94
C GLN A 48 -10.21 14.61 33.07
N ARG A 49 -11.02 14.57 34.14
CA ARG A 49 -12.06 15.56 34.40
C ARG A 49 -11.48 16.89 34.88
N GLU A 50 -10.49 16.85 35.78
CA GLU A 50 -9.76 18.04 36.24
C GLU A 50 -8.97 18.71 35.11
N ALA A 51 -8.38 17.95 34.20
CA ALA A 51 -7.70 18.49 33.02
C ALA A 51 -8.67 19.18 32.04
N CYS A 52 -9.88 18.64 31.85
CA CYS A 52 -10.91 19.26 31.01
C CYS A 52 -11.50 20.53 31.65
N GLU A 53 -11.69 20.55 32.97
CA GLU A 53 -12.20 21.73 33.69
C GLU A 53 -11.18 22.89 33.68
N ALA A 54 -9.87 22.61 33.80
CA ALA A 54 -8.82 23.62 33.68
C ALA A 54 -8.72 24.25 32.27
N VAL A 55 -8.94 23.44 31.22
CA VAL A 55 -8.99 23.95 29.84
C VAL A 55 -10.25 24.82 29.62
N LEU A 56 -11.39 24.42 30.18
CA LEU A 56 -12.64 25.19 30.08
C LEU A 56 -12.62 26.50 30.90
N GLU A 57 -11.90 26.56 32.01
CA GLU A 57 -11.65 27.82 32.76
C GLU A 57 -10.66 28.75 32.04
N GLY A 58 -9.67 28.21 31.33
CA GLY A 58 -8.79 28.98 30.44
C GLY A 58 -9.53 29.66 29.29
N PHE A 59 -10.59 29.02 28.77
CA PHE A 59 -11.45 29.59 27.73
C PHE A 59 -12.48 30.62 28.26
N ARG A 60 -12.83 30.56 29.55
CA ARG A 60 -13.78 31.51 30.18
C ARG A 60 -13.13 32.81 30.67
N SER A 61 -11.81 32.86 30.78
CA SER A 61 -11.05 34.02 31.28
C SER A 61 -10.55 34.99 30.19
N SER A 62 -10.87 34.73 28.92
CA SER A 62 -10.50 35.58 27.78
C SER A 62 -11.74 36.09 27.03
N HIS A 63 -12.47 37.02 27.65
CA HIS A 63 -13.45 37.90 26.99
C HIS A 63 -13.19 39.35 27.43
N SER A 64 -12.52 40.13 26.59
CA SER A 64 -12.45 41.59 26.71
C SER A 64 -13.46 42.23 25.75
N LEU A 65 -14.31 43.08 26.33
CA LEU A 65 -15.38 43.85 25.70
C LEU A 65 -14.88 44.79 24.59
N VAL A 66 -15.58 44.80 23.45
CA VAL A 66 -15.66 45.98 22.58
C VAL A 66 -17.15 46.26 22.29
N LYS A 67 -17.67 47.33 22.92
CA LYS A 67 -18.94 47.97 22.55
C LYS A 67 -18.67 48.87 21.34
N LEU A 68 -19.46 48.72 20.27
CA LEU A 68 -19.49 49.67 19.16
C LEU A 68 -20.90 50.26 19.06
N ASP A 69 -20.96 51.56 19.35
CA ASP A 69 -22.12 52.44 19.27
C ASP A 69 -22.28 52.92 17.81
N ILE A 70 -23.51 52.95 17.29
CA ILE A 70 -23.84 53.32 15.91
C ILE A 70 -24.59 54.64 15.93
N ARG A 71 -23.92 55.75 15.61
CA ARG A 71 -24.56 56.98 15.11
C ARG A 71 -23.67 57.77 14.14
N ARG A 72 -23.95 57.60 12.84
CA ARG A 72 -24.06 58.61 11.75
C ARG A 72 -22.82 59.45 11.32
N PRO A 73 -22.84 60.00 10.08
CA PRO A 73 -21.78 59.90 9.06
C PRO A 73 -21.02 61.21 8.86
N LEU A 74 -20.06 61.25 7.91
CA LEU A 74 -19.46 62.34 7.10
C LEU A 74 -18.08 61.80 6.63
N LEU A 75 -17.47 62.05 5.47
CA LEU A 75 -17.72 62.81 4.25
C LEU A 75 -16.69 62.30 3.21
N TRP A 76 -17.05 62.40 1.93
CA TRP A 76 -16.17 62.20 0.76
C TRP A 76 -14.97 63.15 0.79
N ASP A 77 -13.81 62.72 0.29
CA ASP A 77 -13.11 63.50 -0.75
C ASP A 77 -12.12 62.69 -1.61
N ASN A 78 -12.08 63.12 -2.87
CA ASN A 78 -11.51 62.45 -4.04
C ASN A 78 -9.98 62.61 -4.15
N HIS A 79 -9.31 61.68 -4.85
CA HIS A 79 -8.61 61.97 -6.12
C HIS A 79 -8.04 60.71 -6.80
N ALA A 80 -8.50 60.50 -8.05
CA ALA A 80 -7.86 59.93 -9.25
C ALA A 80 -7.04 58.62 -9.15
N GLY A 81 -7.23 57.58 -9.98
CA GLY A 81 -8.09 57.36 -11.14
C GLY A 81 -7.64 56.07 -11.87
N CYS A 82 -8.63 55.34 -12.42
CA CYS A 82 -8.57 54.33 -13.51
C CYS A 82 -7.68 53.07 -13.32
N GLY A 83 -8.13 51.81 -13.45
CA GLY A 83 -9.40 51.19 -13.85
C GLY A 83 -9.38 49.69 -13.50
N GLY A 84 -10.55 49.08 -13.25
CA GLY A 84 -10.69 47.73 -12.62
C GLY A 84 -10.60 46.52 -13.57
N PRO A 85 -11.23 45.36 -13.25
CA PRO A 85 -11.65 44.89 -11.93
C PRO A 85 -11.01 43.53 -11.54
N ALA A 86 -10.55 43.44 -10.30
CA ALA A 86 -10.40 42.17 -9.59
C ALA A 86 -11.76 41.80 -8.95
N GLN A 87 -12.18 40.54 -9.09
CA GLN A 87 -13.22 39.94 -8.25
C GLN A 87 -12.64 38.66 -7.64
N GLU A 88 -11.96 38.84 -6.51
CA GLU A 88 -11.75 37.80 -5.50
C GLU A 88 -11.98 38.43 -4.12
N ILE A 89 -12.44 37.56 -3.21
CA ILE A 89 -12.46 37.65 -1.74
C ILE A 89 -13.81 37.96 -1.09
N GLY A 90 -14.29 36.96 -0.33
CA GLY A 90 -15.34 37.02 0.68
C GLY A 90 -16.62 36.30 0.22
N THR A 91 -17.14 35.25 0.84
CA THR A 91 -17.11 34.91 2.27
C THR A 91 -17.65 33.49 2.43
N ALA A 92 -16.97 32.63 3.19
CA ALA A 92 -17.50 31.36 3.66
C ALA A 92 -17.69 31.46 5.17
N ILE A 93 -18.94 31.37 5.63
CA ILE A 93 -19.41 30.77 6.89
C ILE A 93 -20.94 30.86 6.91
N ALA A 94 -21.55 29.76 7.37
CA ALA A 94 -22.97 29.53 7.70
C ALA A 94 -23.91 29.07 6.57
N ARG A 95 -24.12 27.74 6.50
CA ARG A 95 -25.44 27.09 6.58
C ARG A 95 -25.29 25.57 6.64
N VAL A 96 -25.40 25.02 7.85
CA VAL A 96 -25.82 23.64 8.11
C VAL A 96 -27.02 23.74 9.03
N SER A 97 -28.22 23.62 8.47
CA SER A 97 -29.40 23.04 9.11
C SER A 97 -30.61 23.30 8.21
N GLU A 98 -31.25 22.20 7.81
CA GLU A 98 -32.59 22.03 7.24
C GLU A 98 -32.53 21.27 5.92
N GLU A 99 -32.76 19.95 5.98
CA GLU A 99 -33.69 19.24 5.10
C GLU A 99 -33.76 17.75 5.48
N GLU A 100 -34.66 17.44 6.41
CA GLU A 100 -35.49 16.23 6.36
C GLU A 100 -36.93 16.72 6.17
N GLN A 101 -37.46 16.61 4.95
CA GLN A 101 -38.83 16.18 4.64
C GLN A 101 -39.01 16.14 3.12
N GLY A 102 -39.32 14.95 2.60
CA GLY A 102 -39.55 14.73 1.19
C GLY A 102 -41.01 14.95 0.75
N ILE A 103 -41.20 14.72 -0.55
CA ILE A 103 -42.45 14.33 -1.23
C ILE A 103 -43.47 15.45 -1.49
N LEU A 104 -43.46 16.00 -2.71
CA LEU A 104 -44.49 15.81 -3.76
C LEU A 104 -44.15 16.66 -4.98
N GLY A 105 -44.50 16.17 -6.16
CA GLY A 105 -44.00 16.67 -7.42
C GLY A 105 -44.92 17.61 -8.19
N VAL A 106 -44.36 17.98 -9.35
CA VAL A 106 -45.02 18.22 -10.65
C VAL A 106 -45.54 19.64 -10.94
N LYS A 107 -44.85 20.23 -11.93
CA LYS A 107 -45.28 21.14 -13.01
C LYS A 107 -46.08 22.39 -12.63
N GLY A 108 -45.44 23.53 -12.86
CA GLY A 108 -46.13 24.75 -13.27
C GLY A 108 -46.77 24.58 -14.64
N LEU A 109 -48.08 24.76 -14.69
CA LEU A 109 -48.82 25.23 -15.84
C LEU A 109 -49.81 26.28 -15.32
N SER A 110 -49.58 27.50 -15.74
CA SER A 110 -50.50 28.62 -15.60
C SER A 110 -51.74 28.40 -16.47
N SER A 111 -52.93 28.43 -15.89
CA SER A 111 -54.04 29.28 -16.37
C SER A 111 -55.31 29.07 -15.54
N HIS A 112 -55.81 30.21 -15.06
CA HIS A 112 -57.22 30.58 -14.88
C HIS A 112 -58.18 29.66 -14.10
N GLY A 113 -58.78 30.27 -13.08
CA GLY A 113 -60.24 30.25 -12.97
C GLY A 113 -60.80 29.82 -11.62
N GLY A 114 -60.99 30.80 -10.74
CA GLY A 114 -62.31 31.01 -10.12
C GLY A 114 -62.65 30.25 -8.84
N LYS A 115 -62.94 31.06 -7.81
CA LYS A 115 -63.99 30.89 -6.77
C LYS A 115 -63.76 29.71 -5.80
N SER A 116 -64.05 29.77 -4.52
CA SER A 116 -64.55 30.77 -3.57
C SER A 116 -64.70 30.02 -2.24
N CYS A 117 -64.56 30.75 -1.13
CA CYS A 117 -65.11 30.40 0.20
C CYS A 117 -64.49 29.21 0.94
N SER A 118 -64.38 29.17 2.27
CA SER A 118 -64.51 30.14 3.37
C SER A 118 -64.50 29.31 4.67
N ILE A 119 -63.95 29.85 5.77
CA ILE A 119 -64.40 29.63 7.17
C ILE A 119 -64.03 28.22 7.76
N ALA A 120 -63.54 28.00 8.99
CA ALA A 120 -63.40 28.79 10.22
C ALA A 120 -62.43 28.08 11.19
N SER A 121 -61.89 28.88 12.14
CA SER A 121 -61.69 28.64 13.60
C SER A 121 -61.79 27.21 14.16
N SER A 122 -61.03 26.75 15.17
CA SER A 122 -60.34 27.46 16.27
C SER A 122 -59.55 26.46 17.14
N ARG A 123 -58.40 26.94 17.66
CA ARG A 123 -57.77 26.73 18.99
C ARG A 123 -58.25 25.59 19.91
N PHE A 124 -57.30 24.88 20.54
CA PHE A 124 -57.06 24.78 22.01
C PHE A 124 -55.84 23.83 22.25
N ARG A 125 -54.68 24.34 22.69
CA ARG A 125 -54.14 24.43 24.07
C ARG A 125 -53.56 23.12 24.64
N VAL A 126 -52.28 23.20 24.98
CA VAL A 126 -51.36 22.14 25.46
C VAL A 126 -51.51 21.90 26.96
N GLY A 127 -51.49 20.63 27.37
CA GLY A 127 -51.38 20.18 28.76
C GLY A 127 -50.30 19.11 28.92
N ARG A 128 -49.47 19.24 29.96
CA ARG A 128 -48.42 18.29 30.38
C ARG A 128 -49.01 17.12 31.17
N SER A 129 -48.47 15.91 30.99
CA SER A 129 -48.21 14.96 32.09
C SER A 129 -47.46 13.69 31.62
N SER A 130 -46.60 13.22 32.51
CA SER A 130 -45.74 12.03 32.50
C SER A 130 -46.54 10.71 32.59
N ILE A 131 -45.95 9.54 32.21
CA ILE A 131 -46.12 8.22 32.90
C ILE A 131 -45.29 7.07 32.26
N ASN A 132 -44.72 6.27 33.18
CA ASN A 132 -44.17 4.89 33.22
C ASN A 132 -44.13 3.93 32.02
N VAL A 133 -43.09 3.09 32.04
CA VAL A 133 -43.00 1.78 31.36
C VAL A 133 -43.10 0.64 32.39
N ARG A 134 -44.01 -0.32 32.16
CA ARG A 134 -44.17 -1.58 32.92
C ARG A 134 -43.63 -2.80 32.14
N LYS A 135 -43.08 -3.77 32.89
CA LYS A 135 -42.69 -5.12 32.48
C LYS A 135 -43.91 -6.05 32.31
N SER A 136 -43.78 -7.08 31.47
CA SER A 136 -44.58 -8.32 31.54
C SER A 136 -43.74 -9.58 31.25
N LYS A 137 -43.95 -10.61 32.09
CA LYS A 137 -43.52 -12.01 31.94
C LYS A 137 -44.78 -12.87 31.69
N LEU A 138 -44.62 -13.99 30.96
CA LEU A 138 -45.12 -15.37 31.26
C LEU A 138 -45.56 -16.13 30.00
N PHE A 139 -44.96 -17.31 29.76
CA PHE A 139 -45.66 -18.61 29.74
C PHE A 139 -44.62 -19.74 29.93
N ASP A 140 -45.07 -20.85 30.54
CA ASP A 140 -44.27 -21.86 31.25
C ASP A 140 -44.79 -23.29 30.94
N GLY A 141 -43.91 -24.30 31.08
CA GLY A 141 -44.21 -25.75 31.22
C GLY A 141 -44.26 -26.61 29.93
N PHE A 142 -43.85 -27.88 29.88
CA PHE A 142 -43.25 -28.83 30.84
C PHE A 142 -42.87 -30.13 30.06
N PHE A 143 -41.70 -30.74 30.28
CA PHE A 143 -41.55 -32.21 30.44
C PHE A 143 -40.18 -32.57 31.07
N LYS A 144 -40.25 -33.28 32.20
CA LYS A 144 -39.17 -33.97 32.96
C LYS A 144 -38.58 -35.10 32.09
N GLY A 145 -37.34 -35.58 32.17
CA GLY A 145 -36.27 -35.50 33.16
C GLY A 145 -35.62 -36.89 33.28
N ARG A 146 -34.29 -37.03 33.18
CA ARG A 146 -33.49 -38.11 33.78
C ARG A 146 -32.06 -37.61 34.06
N LYS A 147 -31.60 -37.86 35.29
CA LYS A 147 -30.29 -37.52 35.86
C LYS A 147 -29.21 -38.50 35.37
N GLN A 148 -27.97 -38.03 35.17
CA GLN A 148 -26.77 -38.67 35.73
C GLN A 148 -25.51 -37.79 35.58
N THR A 149 -24.95 -37.48 36.74
CA THR A 149 -23.56 -37.26 37.18
C THR A 149 -22.40 -37.01 36.19
N CYS A 150 -21.60 -36.02 36.57
CA CYS A 150 -20.30 -35.60 36.04
C CYS A 150 -19.19 -36.66 36.15
N VAL A 151 -18.34 -36.74 35.12
CA VAL A 151 -16.95 -37.25 35.16
C VAL A 151 -16.12 -36.45 34.14
N PRO A 152 -14.95 -35.87 34.49
CA PRO A 152 -14.02 -35.26 33.53
C PRO A 152 -13.10 -36.33 32.91
N PRO A 153 -12.72 -36.25 31.63
CA PRO A 153 -11.73 -37.19 31.10
C PRO A 153 -10.32 -36.80 31.53
N ILE A 154 -9.59 -37.87 31.84
CA ILE A 154 -8.27 -38.00 32.45
C ILE A 154 -7.16 -37.82 31.39
N CYS A 155 -6.01 -37.36 31.86
CA CYS A 155 -4.71 -37.31 31.19
C CYS A 155 -4.27 -38.66 30.60
N GLY A 156 -3.72 -38.62 29.38
CA GLY A 156 -2.86 -39.67 28.83
C GLY A 156 -1.43 -39.14 28.69
N VAL A 157 -0.52 -39.81 29.38
CA VAL A 157 0.95 -39.67 29.33
C VAL A 157 1.47 -40.58 28.23
N GLU A 158 2.47 -40.14 27.45
CA GLU A 158 3.51 -41.03 26.91
C GLU A 158 4.76 -40.23 26.47
N ASN A 159 5.85 -40.43 27.23
CA ASN A 159 7.29 -40.52 26.89
C ASN A 159 7.83 -39.72 25.68
N GLY A 160 8.84 -38.85 25.77
CA GLY A 160 10.03 -38.87 26.63
C GLY A 160 11.26 -39.31 25.83
N VAL A 161 11.97 -38.37 25.19
CA VAL A 161 13.43 -38.44 24.97
C VAL A 161 13.97 -37.01 25.03
N ALA A 162 14.73 -36.73 26.09
CA ALA A 162 15.55 -35.52 26.24
C ALA A 162 16.95 -35.82 25.69
N SER A 163 17.57 -34.83 25.04
CA SER A 163 19.01 -34.82 24.80
C SER A 163 19.52 -33.45 25.23
N GLU A 164 20.22 -33.46 26.35
CA GLU A 164 21.02 -32.36 26.88
C GLU A 164 22.14 -32.03 25.88
N VAL A 165 22.36 -30.75 25.60
CA VAL A 165 23.60 -30.26 25.00
C VAL A 165 24.28 -29.38 26.04
N LEU A 166 25.40 -29.90 26.53
CA LEU A 166 26.37 -29.26 27.41
C LEU A 166 26.93 -27.99 26.78
N VAL A 167 26.95 -26.92 27.58
CA VAL A 167 27.73 -25.71 27.33
C VAL A 167 29.11 -25.94 27.95
N GLU A 168 30.12 -26.18 27.12
CA GLU A 168 31.52 -26.11 27.54
C GLU A 168 32.11 -24.74 27.24
N THR A 169 32.49 -24.06 28.32
CA THR A 169 33.38 -22.90 28.33
C THR A 169 34.83 -23.37 28.21
N PHE A 170 35.58 -22.88 27.23
CA PHE A 170 37.04 -22.87 27.27
C PHE A 170 37.55 -21.45 27.01
N GLY A 171 38.38 -20.96 27.94
CA GLY A 171 39.24 -19.81 27.73
C GLY A 171 40.69 -20.23 27.92
N SER A 172 41.60 -19.75 27.06
CA SER A 172 42.99 -19.36 27.39
C SER A 172 43.77 -18.86 26.15
N ASN A 173 44.14 -17.58 26.22
CA ASN A 173 45.42 -16.91 25.86
C ASN A 173 46.36 -17.39 24.71
N ILE A 174 46.54 -16.51 23.69
CA ILE A 174 47.78 -15.77 23.20
C ILE A 174 49.01 -16.60 22.69
N PRO A 175 49.88 -16.21 21.70
CA PRO A 175 50.20 -14.88 21.09
C PRO A 175 50.42 -14.75 19.53
N SER A 176 50.66 -13.47 19.18
CA SER A 176 51.24 -12.72 18.03
C SER A 176 52.11 -13.31 16.89
N ASP A 177 52.08 -12.54 15.77
CA ASP A 177 53.11 -12.20 14.76
C ASP A 177 53.42 -13.15 13.57
N THR A 178 53.07 -12.73 12.34
CA THR A 178 53.99 -12.17 11.30
C THR A 178 53.42 -12.23 9.87
N SER A 179 53.49 -11.08 9.19
CA SER A 179 53.88 -10.81 7.79
C SER A 179 53.63 -11.83 6.65
N GLY A 180 53.01 -11.36 5.56
CA GLY A 180 53.53 -11.64 4.20
C GLY A 180 52.54 -12.04 3.10
N ALA A 181 52.66 -11.30 1.98
CA ALA A 181 52.43 -11.71 0.58
C ALA A 181 51.02 -11.61 -0.05
N VAL A 182 50.93 -10.59 -0.92
CA VAL A 182 50.04 -10.42 -2.06
C VAL A 182 50.25 -11.54 -3.09
N ILE A 183 49.17 -12.19 -3.55
CA ILE A 183 49.12 -12.89 -4.85
C ILE A 183 47.72 -12.75 -5.45
N LEU A 184 47.63 -12.05 -6.59
CA LEU A 184 46.50 -12.10 -7.53
C LEU A 184 46.67 -13.33 -8.45
N PRO A 185 45.57 -13.98 -8.90
CA PRO A 185 45.61 -14.71 -10.15
C PRO A 185 44.71 -14.07 -11.22
N SER A 186 45.36 -13.73 -12.33
CA SER A 186 44.81 -13.48 -13.65
C SER A 186 44.08 -14.70 -14.22
N ALA A 187 42.90 -14.52 -14.80
CA ALA A 187 42.22 -15.53 -15.61
C ALA A 187 42.20 -15.12 -17.09
N SER A 188 42.83 -15.96 -17.90
CA SER A 188 42.99 -15.87 -19.35
C SER A 188 41.75 -16.38 -20.10
N TYR A 189 41.46 -15.69 -21.21
CA TYR A 189 40.51 -16.04 -22.28
C TYR A 189 40.73 -17.43 -22.89
N ILE A 190 39.64 -18.15 -23.18
CA ILE A 190 39.58 -19.16 -24.25
C ILE A 190 38.24 -19.01 -25.00
N GLU A 191 38.34 -18.68 -26.29
CA GLU A 191 37.27 -18.82 -27.29
C GLU A 191 37.09 -20.29 -27.69
N SER A 192 35.86 -20.73 -27.97
CA SER A 192 35.65 -21.76 -28.99
C SER A 192 34.24 -21.69 -29.60
N SER A 193 34.26 -21.71 -30.92
CA SER A 193 33.15 -21.74 -31.86
C SER A 193 33.06 -23.12 -32.54
N ALA A 194 31.87 -23.69 -32.71
CA ALA A 194 31.51 -24.68 -33.75
C ALA A 194 30.02 -25.07 -33.61
N LEU A 195 29.14 -24.71 -34.56
CA LEU A 195 28.73 -25.47 -35.76
C LEU A 195 27.73 -26.62 -35.47
N HIS A 196 26.47 -26.37 -35.85
CA HIS A 196 25.40 -27.36 -36.00
C HIS A 196 25.51 -28.08 -37.35
N ARG A 197 25.44 -29.42 -37.33
CA ARG A 197 24.84 -30.23 -38.40
C ARG A 197 24.05 -31.41 -37.82
N THR A 198 22.92 -31.64 -38.46
CA THR A 198 21.89 -32.67 -38.31
C THR A 198 22.34 -34.03 -38.84
N GLU A 199 21.81 -35.14 -38.31
CA GLU A 199 21.03 -36.15 -39.06
C GLU A 199 20.52 -37.35 -38.22
N HIS A 200 19.51 -38.02 -38.79
CA HIS A 200 18.61 -39.05 -38.28
C HIS A 200 19.13 -40.51 -38.37
N GLY A 201 18.43 -41.43 -37.68
CA GLY A 201 18.28 -42.85 -38.06
C GLY A 201 18.62 -43.83 -36.92
N SER A 202 17.66 -44.37 -36.15
CA SER A 202 16.73 -45.50 -36.43
C SER A 202 17.27 -46.91 -36.15
N ARG A 203 16.56 -47.59 -35.22
CA ARG A 203 16.13 -49.01 -35.17
C ARG A 203 17.02 -50.15 -34.64
N SER A 204 16.30 -51.04 -33.94
CA SER A 204 16.41 -52.53 -33.88
C SER A 204 17.25 -53.10 -32.72
N THR A 205 16.65 -53.56 -31.62
CA THR A 205 16.03 -54.88 -31.30
C THR A 205 16.97 -56.08 -31.34
N ASN A 206 17.21 -56.71 -30.19
CA ASN A 206 16.85 -58.11 -29.88
C ASN A 206 17.41 -58.53 -28.52
N GLY A 207 16.58 -59.22 -27.74
CA GLY A 207 16.97 -59.87 -26.49
C GLY A 207 17.19 -61.37 -26.66
N THR A 208 17.89 -61.98 -25.71
CA THR A 208 17.79 -63.40 -25.38
C THR A 208 18.27 -63.65 -23.94
N HIS A 209 17.50 -64.46 -23.23
CA HIS A 209 17.72 -64.94 -21.87
C HIS A 209 18.83 -66.00 -21.81
N THR A 210 19.64 -66.03 -20.74
CA THR A 210 20.13 -67.30 -20.18
C THR A 210 20.44 -67.24 -18.69
N LEU A 211 20.20 -68.40 -18.06
CA LEU A 211 20.17 -68.80 -16.66
C LEU A 211 21.40 -68.47 -15.78
N ALA A 212 21.13 -68.35 -14.47
CA ALA A 212 22.08 -68.20 -13.38
C ALA A 212 22.79 -69.52 -12.99
N PRO A 213 23.92 -69.41 -12.27
CA PRO A 213 24.12 -70.23 -11.08
C PRO A 213 24.57 -69.43 -9.85
N SER A 214 24.33 -70.02 -8.69
CA SER A 214 24.61 -69.53 -7.33
C SER A 214 26.04 -69.82 -6.86
N LYS A 215 26.63 -68.91 -6.06
CA LYS A 215 27.12 -69.11 -4.68
C LYS A 215 28.21 -68.12 -4.26
N ASP A 216 28.05 -67.66 -3.02
CA ASP A 216 29.07 -67.35 -2.00
C ASP A 216 29.97 -66.09 -2.11
N SER A 217 29.54 -65.07 -1.35
CA SER A 217 30.28 -64.26 -0.37
C SER A 217 31.65 -63.63 -0.71
N VAL A 218 31.65 -62.29 -0.86
CA VAL A 218 32.65 -61.34 -0.29
C VAL A 218 31.94 -60.00 0.00
N PRO A 219 31.97 -59.44 1.23
CA PRO A 219 31.48 -58.08 1.48
C PRO A 219 32.60 -57.08 1.18
N GLY A 220 32.47 -56.34 0.08
CA GLY A 220 33.50 -55.41 -0.37
C GLY A 220 32.94 -54.16 -1.05
N LEU A 221 33.29 -53.02 -0.46
CA LEU A 221 33.34 -51.66 -1.01
C LEU A 221 32.02 -50.90 -1.23
N GLY A 222 32.03 -49.68 -0.71
CA GLY A 222 30.90 -48.77 -0.61
C GLY A 222 30.30 -48.41 -1.95
N LYS A 223 28.98 -48.21 -1.90
CA LYS A 223 28.21 -47.61 -2.99
C LYS A 223 28.87 -46.29 -3.37
N HIS A 224 29.38 -46.22 -4.61
CA HIS A 224 29.60 -44.95 -5.27
C HIS A 224 28.27 -44.20 -5.28
N THR A 225 28.16 -43.18 -4.44
CA THR A 225 27.15 -42.15 -4.57
C THR A 225 27.42 -41.47 -5.91
N GLU A 226 26.60 -41.76 -6.91
CA GLU A 226 26.53 -40.96 -8.12
C GLU A 226 26.28 -39.51 -7.71
N VAL A 227 27.31 -38.69 -7.87
CA VAL A 227 27.21 -37.25 -7.69
C VAL A 227 26.29 -36.77 -8.81
N SER A 228 25.09 -36.32 -8.43
CA SER A 228 24.15 -35.63 -9.31
C SER A 228 24.92 -34.61 -10.16
N PRO A 229 24.71 -34.55 -11.49
CA PRO A 229 25.42 -33.59 -12.33
C PRO A 229 25.17 -32.18 -11.81
N PHE A 230 26.26 -31.47 -11.50
CA PHE A 230 26.25 -30.05 -11.13
C PHE A 230 25.40 -29.30 -12.15
N ARG A 231 24.22 -28.80 -11.75
CA ARG A 231 23.48 -27.86 -12.58
C ARG A 231 24.33 -26.58 -12.64
N PRO A 232 24.69 -26.09 -13.85
CA PRO A 232 25.41 -24.83 -13.94
C PRO A 232 24.60 -23.74 -13.24
N ALA A 233 25.25 -22.95 -12.39
CA ALA A 233 24.62 -21.85 -11.68
C ALA A 233 23.92 -20.94 -12.70
N GLN A 234 22.60 -20.81 -12.58
CA GLN A 234 21.83 -19.99 -13.50
C GLN A 234 22.16 -18.52 -13.22
N LEU A 235 22.79 -17.85 -14.18
CA LEU A 235 23.08 -16.42 -14.09
C LEU A 235 21.78 -15.65 -13.90
N VAL A 236 21.81 -14.67 -12.98
CA VAL A 236 20.70 -13.74 -12.74
C VAL A 236 21.07 -12.35 -13.25
N GLU A 237 20.08 -11.49 -13.45
CA GLU A 237 20.34 -10.10 -13.82
C GLU A 237 20.62 -9.25 -12.58
N CYS A 238 21.72 -8.49 -12.63
CA CYS A 238 22.11 -7.48 -11.65
C CYS A 238 22.15 -6.09 -12.28
N PHE A 239 21.96 -5.08 -11.44
CA PHE A 239 22.43 -3.73 -11.75
C PHE A 239 23.80 -3.49 -11.15
N GLU A 240 24.64 -2.82 -11.91
CA GLU A 240 25.89 -2.25 -11.41
C GLU A 240 25.75 -0.73 -11.55
N VAL A 241 25.92 -0.01 -10.45
CA VAL A 241 25.71 1.44 -10.35
C VAL A 241 26.98 2.08 -9.81
N GLU A 242 27.57 2.99 -10.57
CA GLU A 242 28.70 3.81 -10.13
C GLU A 242 28.17 5.16 -9.61
N GLY A 243 28.54 5.49 -8.38
CA GLY A 243 28.04 6.69 -7.70
C GLY A 243 28.83 7.96 -8.01
N GLY A 244 28.32 9.09 -7.52
CA GLY A 244 28.98 10.40 -7.63
C GLY A 244 28.67 11.18 -8.91
N ILE A 245 27.80 10.66 -9.79
CA ILE A 245 27.45 11.29 -11.06
C ILE A 245 26.18 12.12 -10.93
N ARG A 246 26.24 13.39 -11.37
CA ARG A 246 25.07 14.27 -11.44
C ARG A 246 24.22 13.94 -12.66
N LEU A 247 22.91 13.97 -12.47
CA LEU A 247 21.90 13.82 -13.52
C LEU A 247 21.64 15.13 -14.26
N SER A 248 21.28 15.03 -15.53
CA SER A 248 20.83 16.18 -16.33
C SER A 248 19.85 15.77 -17.42
N GLY A 249 18.93 16.65 -17.78
CA GLY A 249 17.99 16.45 -18.89
C GLY A 249 16.52 16.31 -18.48
N GLU A 250 15.74 15.67 -19.34
CA GLU A 250 14.31 15.43 -19.17
C GLU A 250 14.02 13.94 -19.18
N VAL A 251 13.21 13.47 -18.22
CA VAL A 251 12.74 12.08 -18.16
C VAL A 251 11.28 11.95 -18.54
N GLN A 252 10.98 10.96 -19.38
CA GLN A 252 9.62 10.58 -19.75
C GLN A 252 9.02 9.64 -18.71
N ILE A 253 7.93 10.05 -18.07
CA ILE A 253 7.19 9.28 -17.07
C ILE A 253 6.16 8.38 -17.76
N SER A 254 6.18 7.10 -17.40
CA SER A 254 5.27 6.07 -17.90
C SER A 254 3.88 6.20 -17.26
N GLY A 255 2.91 5.44 -17.77
CA GLY A 255 1.59 5.37 -17.16
C GLY A 255 1.61 4.62 -15.82
N ALA A 256 0.68 4.96 -14.95
CA ALA A 256 0.59 4.42 -13.60
C ALA A 256 0.34 2.92 -13.62
N LYS A 257 1.29 2.13 -13.08
CA LYS A 257 1.14 0.67 -12.97
C LYS A 257 -0.13 0.31 -12.19
N ASN A 258 -0.36 0.97 -11.06
CA ASN A 258 -1.46 0.65 -10.16
C ASN A 258 -2.82 0.97 -10.81
N SER A 259 -2.96 2.10 -11.52
CA SER A 259 -4.14 2.37 -12.37
C SER A 259 -4.31 1.33 -13.47
N ALA A 260 -3.23 1.01 -14.21
CA ALA A 260 -3.30 0.07 -15.32
C ALA A 260 -3.76 -1.32 -14.86
N LEU A 261 -3.29 -1.81 -13.70
CA LEU A 261 -3.75 -3.09 -13.13
C LEU A 261 -5.25 -3.08 -12.79
N ALA A 262 -5.73 -2.01 -12.15
CA ALA A 262 -7.14 -1.88 -11.78
C ALA A 262 -8.05 -1.73 -13.02
N ILE A 263 -7.66 -0.89 -13.98
CA ILE A 263 -8.40 -0.66 -15.23
C ILE A 263 -8.41 -1.90 -16.13
N LEU A 264 -7.30 -2.65 -16.20
CA LEU A 264 -7.27 -3.95 -16.89
C LEU A 264 -8.26 -4.94 -16.28
N ALA A 265 -8.34 -5.03 -14.94
CA ALA A 265 -9.36 -5.84 -14.27
C ALA A 265 -10.78 -5.29 -14.53
N GLY A 266 -10.95 -3.97 -14.57
CA GLY A 266 -12.20 -3.29 -14.87
C GLY A 266 -12.67 -3.42 -16.31
N ALA A 267 -11.78 -3.70 -17.27
CA ALA A 267 -12.15 -3.93 -18.66
C ALA A 267 -13.09 -5.13 -18.83
N ILE A 268 -13.06 -6.11 -17.90
CA ILE A 268 -14.03 -7.20 -17.82
C ILE A 268 -15.47 -6.68 -17.70
N CYS A 269 -15.68 -5.54 -17.03
CA CYS A 269 -16.99 -4.94 -16.84
C CYS A 269 -17.65 -4.47 -18.15
N SER A 270 -16.88 -4.31 -19.24
CA SER A 270 -17.39 -3.82 -20.53
C SER A 270 -17.94 -4.95 -21.42
N GLU A 271 -19.04 -4.67 -22.12
CA GLU A 271 -19.56 -5.48 -23.24
C GLU A 271 -19.09 -4.96 -24.62
N GLY A 272 -18.11 -4.07 -24.65
CA GLY A 272 -17.50 -3.59 -25.89
C GLY A 272 -15.98 -3.73 -25.87
N GLN A 273 -15.37 -3.37 -26.99
CA GLN A 273 -13.91 -3.29 -27.09
C GLN A 273 -13.40 -2.06 -26.35
N VAL A 274 -12.36 -2.24 -25.54
CA VAL A 274 -11.71 -1.18 -24.79
C VAL A 274 -10.31 -0.98 -25.37
N HIS A 275 -9.99 0.24 -25.80
CA HIS A 275 -8.63 0.62 -26.20
C HIS A 275 -7.94 1.35 -25.04
N LEU A 276 -6.92 0.74 -24.48
CA LEU A 276 -6.15 1.28 -23.36
C LEU A 276 -4.80 1.79 -23.85
N GLN A 277 -4.54 3.07 -23.63
CA GLN A 277 -3.29 3.75 -23.99
C GLN A 277 -2.43 4.01 -22.75
N MET A 278 -1.12 4.16 -22.95
CA MET A 278 -0.16 4.43 -21.86
C MET A 278 -0.09 3.33 -20.79
N ILE A 279 -0.29 2.08 -21.16
CA ILE A 279 0.00 0.94 -20.28
C ILE A 279 1.53 0.73 -20.23
N PRO A 280 2.16 0.76 -19.04
CA PRO A 280 3.61 0.55 -18.92
C PRO A 280 3.99 -0.92 -19.20
N ASP A 281 5.14 -1.15 -19.82
CA ASP A 281 5.60 -2.50 -20.15
C ASP A 281 6.33 -3.15 -18.95
N LEU A 282 5.54 -3.68 -18.01
CA LEU A 282 6.01 -4.24 -16.73
C LEU A 282 5.65 -5.72 -16.57
N HIS A 283 6.43 -6.44 -15.76
CA HIS A 283 6.14 -7.84 -15.45
C HIS A 283 4.75 -8.05 -14.83
N ASP A 284 4.35 -7.18 -13.90
CA ASP A 284 3.03 -7.26 -13.27
C ASP A 284 1.89 -7.01 -14.29
N ILE A 285 2.10 -6.14 -15.28
CA ILE A 285 1.13 -5.89 -16.36
C ILE A 285 0.97 -7.13 -17.24
N ARG A 286 2.09 -7.72 -17.70
CA ARG A 286 2.04 -8.95 -18.51
C ARG A 286 1.33 -10.10 -17.77
N ARG A 287 1.54 -10.22 -16.46
CA ARG A 287 0.82 -11.19 -15.61
C ARG A 287 -0.67 -10.89 -15.54
N MET A 288 -1.08 -9.62 -15.40
CA MET A 288 -2.50 -9.26 -15.43
C MET A 288 -3.13 -9.61 -16.78
N LEU A 289 -2.46 -9.36 -17.91
CA LEU A 289 -2.95 -9.77 -19.23
C LEU A 289 -3.15 -11.28 -19.33
N GLN A 290 -2.25 -12.09 -18.77
CA GLN A 290 -2.41 -13.55 -18.69
C GLN A 290 -3.62 -13.95 -17.84
N VAL A 291 -3.87 -13.26 -16.73
CA VAL A 291 -5.08 -13.48 -15.90
C VAL A 291 -6.34 -13.20 -16.72
N LEU A 292 -6.40 -12.09 -17.44
CA LEU A 292 -7.54 -11.75 -18.30
C LEU A 292 -7.75 -12.80 -19.42
N GLN A 293 -6.69 -13.16 -20.12
CA GLN A 293 -6.74 -14.18 -21.18
C GLN A 293 -7.25 -15.53 -20.66
N SER A 294 -6.90 -15.90 -19.41
CA SER A 294 -7.35 -17.15 -18.81
C SER A 294 -8.86 -17.22 -18.53
N VAL A 295 -9.57 -16.08 -18.52
CA VAL A 295 -11.03 -16.01 -18.40
C VAL A 295 -11.74 -15.76 -19.73
N GLY A 296 -11.00 -15.82 -20.86
CA GLY A 296 -11.52 -15.67 -22.21
C GLY A 296 -11.45 -14.25 -22.77
N VAL A 297 -10.82 -13.30 -22.07
CA VAL A 297 -10.64 -11.94 -22.60
C VAL A 297 -9.59 -11.96 -23.71
N SER A 298 -9.95 -11.44 -24.89
CA SER A 298 -9.01 -11.24 -25.98
C SER A 298 -8.18 -9.97 -25.73
N VAL A 299 -6.88 -10.06 -25.93
CA VAL A 299 -5.93 -8.95 -25.74
C VAL A 299 -5.04 -8.86 -26.97
N GLN A 300 -5.04 -7.71 -27.62
CA GLN A 300 -4.16 -7.40 -28.75
C GLN A 300 -3.29 -6.19 -28.43
N ARG A 301 -1.98 -6.32 -28.60
CA ARG A 301 -1.07 -5.16 -28.50
C ARG A 301 -1.30 -4.25 -29.72
N THR A 302 -1.40 -2.96 -29.46
CA THR A 302 -1.51 -1.89 -30.48
C THR A 302 -0.25 -1.04 -30.46
N SER A 303 -0.13 -0.06 -31.35
CA SER A 303 1.02 0.85 -31.40
C SER A 303 1.18 1.69 -30.13
N SER A 304 0.08 2.04 -29.45
CA SER A 304 0.05 2.94 -28.30
C SER A 304 -0.40 2.30 -26.98
N GLY A 305 -0.68 0.99 -26.98
CA GLY A 305 -1.15 0.27 -25.80
C GLY A 305 -1.80 -1.07 -26.15
N PHE A 306 -3.01 -1.33 -25.66
CA PHE A 306 -3.71 -2.62 -25.84
C PHE A 306 -5.18 -2.42 -26.21
N MET A 307 -5.68 -3.27 -27.09
CA MET A 307 -7.11 -3.49 -27.29
C MET A 307 -7.52 -4.71 -26.46
N VAL A 308 -8.52 -4.54 -25.61
CA VAL A 308 -9.03 -5.54 -24.67
C VAL A 308 -10.51 -5.79 -24.99
N ASP A 309 -10.89 -7.05 -25.16
CA ASP A 309 -12.24 -7.45 -25.54
C ASP A 309 -12.74 -8.56 -24.62
N ALA A 310 -13.70 -8.21 -23.76
CA ALA A 310 -14.26 -9.08 -22.73
C ALA A 310 -15.71 -9.52 -23.04
N ARG A 311 -16.13 -9.47 -24.31
CA ARG A 311 -17.48 -9.88 -24.72
C ARG A 311 -17.73 -11.37 -24.50
N ASP A 312 -16.75 -12.20 -24.83
CA ASP A 312 -16.86 -13.66 -24.85
C ASP A 312 -16.12 -14.31 -23.67
N LEU A 313 -16.53 -14.00 -22.43
CA LEU A 313 -15.96 -14.64 -21.24
C LEU A 313 -16.24 -16.15 -21.22
N THR A 314 -15.17 -16.95 -21.20
CA THR A 314 -15.25 -18.42 -21.25
C THR A 314 -15.16 -19.07 -19.87
N SER A 315 -14.69 -18.33 -18.85
CA SER A 315 -14.53 -18.84 -17.49
C SER A 315 -14.83 -17.74 -16.45
N VAL A 316 -15.25 -18.16 -15.26
CA VAL A 316 -15.36 -17.32 -14.04
C VAL A 316 -14.22 -17.59 -13.05
N GLU A 317 -13.31 -18.49 -13.41
CA GLU A 317 -12.12 -18.84 -12.65
C GLU A 317 -10.85 -18.50 -13.44
N PRO A 318 -10.07 -17.47 -13.05
CA PRO A 318 -8.78 -17.22 -13.63
C PRO A 318 -7.74 -18.29 -13.28
N CYS A 319 -6.73 -18.45 -14.13
CA CYS A 319 -5.65 -19.41 -13.93
C CYS A 319 -4.91 -19.18 -12.60
N ALA A 320 -4.86 -20.22 -11.76
CA ALA A 320 -4.26 -20.14 -10.43
C ALA A 320 -2.76 -19.83 -10.44
N GLU A 321 -2.02 -20.26 -11.46
CA GLU A 321 -0.60 -19.97 -11.56
C GLU A 321 -0.36 -18.46 -11.78
N ALA A 322 -1.14 -17.84 -12.66
CA ALA A 322 -1.05 -16.41 -12.94
C ALA A 322 -1.45 -15.56 -11.71
N VAL A 323 -2.53 -15.96 -11.02
CA VAL A 323 -3.05 -15.28 -9.82
C VAL A 323 -2.05 -15.31 -8.65
N ARG A 324 -1.44 -16.47 -8.37
CA ARG A 324 -0.48 -16.60 -7.27
C ARG A 324 0.75 -15.70 -7.43
N LYS A 325 1.12 -15.39 -8.68
CA LYS A 325 2.27 -14.54 -9.02
C LYS A 325 1.97 -13.04 -8.97
N LEU A 326 0.70 -12.64 -8.84
CA LEU A 326 0.30 -11.23 -8.85
C LEU A 326 -0.87 -11.00 -7.90
N ARG A 327 -0.62 -10.42 -6.72
CA ARG A 327 -1.70 -10.12 -5.76
C ARG A 327 -2.82 -9.25 -6.32
N ALA A 328 -2.50 -8.28 -7.18
CA ALA A 328 -3.49 -7.41 -7.83
C ALA A 328 -4.47 -8.16 -8.74
N SER A 329 -4.16 -9.40 -9.15
CA SER A 329 -5.09 -10.22 -9.92
C SER A 329 -6.39 -10.48 -9.17
N PHE A 330 -6.40 -10.36 -7.83
CA PHE A 330 -7.61 -10.55 -7.03
C PHE A 330 -8.71 -9.55 -7.41
N PHE A 331 -8.37 -8.40 -8.00
CA PHE A 331 -9.33 -7.37 -8.42
C PHE A 331 -10.37 -7.89 -9.43
N VAL A 332 -10.01 -8.91 -10.23
CA VAL A 332 -10.96 -9.49 -11.20
C VAL A 332 -12.18 -10.13 -10.54
N ILE A 333 -12.14 -10.45 -9.25
CA ILE A 333 -13.31 -10.97 -8.53
C ILE A 333 -14.48 -9.98 -8.59
N GLY A 334 -14.22 -8.68 -8.50
CA GLY A 334 -15.26 -7.65 -8.51
C GLY A 334 -15.92 -7.53 -9.88
N SER A 335 -15.11 -7.49 -10.94
CA SER A 335 -15.59 -7.35 -12.31
C SER A 335 -16.26 -8.63 -12.82
N LEU A 336 -15.72 -9.82 -12.52
CA LEU A 336 -16.36 -11.10 -12.86
C LEU A 336 -17.70 -11.27 -12.14
N LEU A 337 -17.74 -10.97 -10.84
CA LEU A 337 -18.98 -11.10 -10.06
C LEU A 337 -20.06 -10.13 -10.54
N GLY A 338 -19.69 -8.88 -10.87
CA GLY A 338 -20.61 -7.92 -11.47
C GLY A 338 -21.12 -8.35 -12.85
N ARG A 339 -20.27 -9.00 -13.67
CA ARG A 339 -20.62 -9.40 -15.06
C ARG A 339 -21.36 -10.71 -15.17
N ARG A 340 -21.04 -11.69 -14.32
CA ARG A 340 -21.48 -13.08 -14.45
C ARG A 340 -22.30 -13.56 -13.26
N GLY A 341 -22.41 -12.76 -12.19
CA GLY A 341 -23.06 -13.17 -10.95
C GLY A 341 -22.28 -14.23 -10.16
N GLU A 342 -21.12 -14.67 -10.65
CA GLU A 342 -20.25 -15.65 -10.01
C GLU A 342 -18.77 -15.38 -10.35
N ALA A 343 -17.89 -15.67 -9.40
CA ALA A 343 -16.44 -15.64 -9.57
C ALA A 343 -15.77 -16.63 -8.61
N VAL A 344 -14.73 -17.34 -9.09
CA VAL A 344 -13.90 -18.22 -8.28
C VAL A 344 -12.45 -17.79 -8.42
N VAL A 345 -11.90 -17.09 -7.43
CA VAL A 345 -10.55 -16.52 -7.55
C VAL A 345 -9.63 -17.15 -6.51
N PRO A 346 -8.49 -17.74 -6.92
CA PRO A 346 -7.48 -18.25 -6.00
C PRO A 346 -7.02 -17.16 -5.02
N LEU A 347 -6.75 -17.56 -3.77
CA LEU A 347 -6.20 -16.62 -2.80
C LEU A 347 -4.88 -16.06 -3.33
N PRO A 348 -4.66 -14.73 -3.25
CA PRO A 348 -3.38 -14.17 -3.61
C PRO A 348 -2.29 -14.76 -2.71
N GLY A 349 -1.09 -14.97 -3.26
CA GLY A 349 0.05 -15.47 -2.50
C GLY A 349 0.46 -14.54 -1.35
N GLY A 350 1.39 -15.04 -0.51
CA GLY A 350 2.01 -14.27 0.57
C GLY A 350 2.72 -13.01 0.05
N CYS A 351 2.68 -11.92 0.82
CA CYS A 351 3.36 -10.67 0.49
C CYS A 351 4.47 -10.41 1.51
N ASN A 352 5.71 -10.31 1.04
CA ASN A 352 6.85 -10.12 1.93
C ASN A 352 6.90 -8.71 2.58
N ILE A 353 5.97 -7.80 2.24
CA ILE A 353 5.91 -6.43 2.78
C ILE A 353 5.11 -6.37 4.10
N GLY A 354 4.21 -7.33 4.31
CA GLY A 354 3.35 -7.40 5.51
C GLY A 354 2.06 -8.17 5.26
N ALA A 355 1.27 -8.35 6.33
CA ALA A 355 -0.04 -8.96 6.23
C ALA A 355 -0.96 -8.08 5.39
N ARG A 356 -1.54 -8.68 4.34
CA ARG A 356 -2.53 -8.02 3.48
C ARG A 356 -3.75 -8.95 3.43
N PRO A 357 -4.68 -8.86 4.39
CA PRO A 357 -5.88 -9.67 4.37
C PRO A 357 -6.80 -9.23 3.22
N ILE A 358 -7.79 -10.07 2.89
CA ILE A 358 -8.83 -9.78 1.87
C ILE A 358 -10.22 -9.64 2.51
N ASP A 359 -10.28 -9.54 3.84
CA ASP A 359 -11.51 -9.49 4.63
C ASP A 359 -12.41 -8.32 4.24
N LEU A 360 -11.85 -7.14 3.96
CA LEU A 360 -12.61 -5.98 3.49
C LEU A 360 -13.24 -6.21 2.10
N HIS A 361 -12.57 -6.98 1.23
CA HIS A 361 -13.16 -7.35 -0.06
C HIS A 361 -14.34 -8.31 0.17
N VAL A 362 -14.14 -9.35 0.99
CA VAL A 362 -15.16 -10.37 1.29
C VAL A 362 -16.40 -9.72 1.89
N ARG A 363 -16.25 -8.98 2.99
CA ARG A 363 -17.37 -8.31 3.68
C ARG A 363 -18.07 -7.29 2.80
N GLY A 364 -17.33 -6.56 1.97
CA GLY A 364 -17.91 -5.60 1.05
C GLY A 364 -18.72 -6.26 -0.07
N LEU A 365 -18.25 -7.38 -0.63
CA LEU A 365 -19.00 -8.14 -1.63
C LEU A 365 -20.26 -8.76 -1.02
N GLU A 366 -20.19 -9.24 0.23
CA GLU A 366 -21.36 -9.72 0.98
C GLU A 366 -22.39 -8.60 1.20
N ALA A 367 -21.94 -7.37 1.49
CA ALA A 367 -22.80 -6.20 1.61
C ALA A 367 -23.48 -5.80 0.28
N LEU A 368 -22.93 -6.24 -0.86
CA LEU A 368 -23.54 -6.13 -2.20
C LEU A 368 -24.38 -7.38 -2.58
N GLY A 369 -24.73 -8.21 -1.58
CA GLY A 369 -25.57 -9.39 -1.76
C GLY A 369 -24.86 -10.60 -2.37
N ALA A 370 -23.53 -10.69 -2.26
CA ALA A 370 -22.82 -11.92 -2.56
C ALA A 370 -22.88 -12.91 -1.38
N LYS A 371 -22.80 -14.20 -1.69
CA LYS A 371 -22.36 -15.24 -0.75
C LYS A 371 -20.91 -15.55 -1.07
N VAL A 372 -20.03 -15.39 -0.09
CA VAL A 372 -18.60 -15.62 -0.26
C VAL A 372 -18.13 -16.75 0.65
N GLU A 373 -17.42 -17.73 0.08
CA GLU A 373 -16.86 -18.87 0.81
C GLU A 373 -15.38 -19.03 0.46
N ILE A 374 -14.53 -19.15 1.48
CA ILE A 374 -13.11 -19.46 1.30
C ILE A 374 -12.89 -20.94 1.58
N ARG A 375 -12.53 -21.71 0.56
CA ARG A 375 -12.24 -23.15 0.68
C ARG A 375 -11.18 -23.56 -0.31
N GLN A 376 -10.35 -24.54 0.06
CA GLN A 376 -9.30 -25.10 -0.81
C GLN A 376 -8.38 -24.02 -1.43
N GLY A 377 -8.06 -22.97 -0.68
CA GLY A 377 -7.18 -21.89 -1.15
C GLY A 377 -7.79 -20.98 -2.22
N LYS A 378 -9.11 -20.99 -2.42
CA LYS A 378 -9.83 -20.12 -3.36
C LYS A 378 -10.99 -19.41 -2.66
N VAL A 379 -11.36 -18.26 -3.21
CA VAL A 379 -12.55 -17.49 -2.84
C VAL A 379 -13.64 -17.76 -3.87
N TYR A 380 -14.72 -18.38 -3.43
CA TYR A 380 -15.92 -18.62 -4.22
C TYR A 380 -16.92 -17.51 -3.88
N ALA A 381 -17.30 -16.70 -4.84
CA ALA A 381 -18.28 -15.64 -4.68
C ALA A 381 -19.41 -15.82 -5.69
N ARG A 382 -20.66 -15.73 -5.22
CA ARG A 382 -21.85 -15.78 -6.08
C ARG A 382 -22.93 -14.82 -5.59
N ALA A 383 -23.70 -14.22 -6.48
CA ALA A 383 -24.87 -13.44 -6.10
C ALA A 383 -25.89 -14.33 -5.37
N GLN A 384 -26.39 -13.89 -4.21
CA GLN A 384 -27.31 -14.70 -3.39
C GLN A 384 -28.63 -14.99 -4.09
N ASN A 385 -29.10 -14.07 -4.94
CA ASN A 385 -30.30 -14.24 -5.75
C ASN A 385 -30.08 -15.07 -7.03
N GLY A 386 -28.85 -15.55 -7.28
CA GLY A 386 -28.46 -16.35 -8.44
C GLY A 386 -28.42 -15.61 -9.77
N ARG A 387 -28.51 -14.28 -9.78
CA ARG A 387 -28.50 -13.45 -10.99
C ARG A 387 -27.45 -12.35 -10.90
N ASN A 388 -27.71 -11.34 -10.09
CA ASN A 388 -26.93 -10.11 -10.02
C ASN A 388 -26.63 -9.75 -8.58
N LEU A 389 -25.54 -9.02 -8.36
CA LEU A 389 -25.35 -8.30 -7.11
C LEU A 389 -26.45 -7.26 -6.92
N ILE A 390 -26.72 -6.91 -5.66
CA ILE A 390 -27.66 -5.85 -5.31
C ILE A 390 -26.89 -4.67 -4.72
N GLY A 391 -27.39 -3.47 -4.97
CA GLY A 391 -26.85 -2.26 -4.37
C GLY A 391 -26.92 -2.34 -2.84
N GLY A 392 -25.91 -1.78 -2.18
CA GLY A 392 -25.79 -1.85 -0.72
C GLY A 392 -24.86 -0.81 -0.13
N ASN A 393 -24.92 -0.67 1.19
CA ASN A 393 -24.08 0.27 1.92
C ASN A 393 -22.95 -0.48 2.64
N PHE A 394 -21.72 -0.04 2.46
CA PHE A 394 -20.56 -0.62 3.14
C PHE A 394 -19.57 0.46 3.58
N CYS A 395 -19.20 0.46 4.85
CA CYS A 395 -18.15 1.30 5.38
C CYS A 395 -16.88 0.46 5.56
N LEU A 396 -15.78 0.87 4.94
CA LEU A 396 -14.51 0.18 5.12
C LEU A 396 -13.91 0.56 6.48
N ASP A 397 -13.39 -0.42 7.23
CA ASP A 397 -12.69 -0.14 8.50
C ASP A 397 -11.36 0.60 8.28
N TYR A 398 -10.79 0.47 7.08
CA TYR A 398 -9.58 1.15 6.63
C TYR A 398 -9.73 1.49 5.13
N PRO A 399 -9.24 2.66 4.66
CA PRO A 399 -9.33 3.08 3.25
C PRO A 399 -8.41 2.23 2.35
N SER A 400 -8.79 0.97 2.14
CA SER A 400 -8.07 0.01 1.32
C SER A 400 -8.31 0.30 -0.16
N VAL A 401 -7.22 0.60 -0.89
CA VAL A 401 -7.24 0.84 -2.35
C VAL A 401 -7.87 -0.33 -3.08
N GLY A 402 -7.30 -1.54 -2.89
CA GLY A 402 -7.78 -2.72 -3.58
C GLY A 402 -9.22 -3.10 -3.27
N ALA A 403 -9.66 -2.91 -2.01
CA ALA A 403 -11.06 -3.18 -1.64
C ALA A 403 -11.99 -2.16 -2.29
N THR A 404 -11.63 -0.88 -2.26
CA THR A 404 -12.38 0.20 -2.92
C THR A 404 -12.54 -0.07 -4.41
N GLU A 405 -11.46 -0.39 -5.13
CA GLU A 405 -11.48 -0.70 -6.56
C GLU A 405 -12.34 -1.93 -6.87
N THR A 406 -12.18 -3.01 -6.10
CA THR A 406 -12.95 -4.25 -6.26
C THR A 406 -14.45 -4.00 -6.09
N LEU A 407 -14.83 -3.30 -5.02
CA LEU A 407 -16.23 -3.01 -4.70
C LEU A 407 -16.83 -2.00 -5.68
N MET A 408 -16.05 -1.04 -6.17
CA MET A 408 -16.49 -0.09 -7.20
C MET A 408 -16.85 -0.82 -8.51
N MET A 409 -15.99 -1.73 -8.97
CA MET A 409 -16.27 -2.53 -10.17
C MET A 409 -17.52 -3.42 -10.00
N ALA A 410 -17.66 -4.06 -8.84
CA ALA A 410 -18.82 -4.89 -8.52
C ALA A 410 -20.12 -4.07 -8.47
N ALA A 411 -20.11 -2.91 -7.78
CA ALA A 411 -21.26 -2.04 -7.62
C ALA A 411 -21.69 -1.36 -8.93
N ALA A 412 -20.77 -1.11 -9.87
CA ALA A 412 -21.08 -0.50 -11.16
C ALA A 412 -22.05 -1.33 -12.02
N LEU A 413 -22.14 -2.64 -11.76
CA LEU A 413 -23.02 -3.59 -12.44
C LEU A 413 -24.10 -4.19 -11.51
N ALA A 414 -24.18 -3.75 -10.26
CA ALA A 414 -25.17 -4.24 -9.30
C ALA A 414 -26.57 -3.65 -9.56
N ASP A 415 -27.62 -4.36 -9.14
CA ASP A 415 -28.98 -3.85 -9.21
C ASP A 415 -29.25 -2.85 -8.08
N GLY A 416 -29.36 -1.56 -8.41
CA GLY A 416 -29.76 -0.51 -7.47
C GLY A 416 -28.63 0.46 -7.13
N HIS A 417 -28.71 1.04 -5.93
CA HIS A 417 -27.77 2.07 -5.47
C HIS A 417 -26.85 1.53 -4.38
N SER A 418 -25.56 1.85 -4.48
CA SER A 418 -24.54 1.50 -3.50
C SER A 418 -23.86 2.74 -2.94
N THR A 419 -23.62 2.73 -1.63
CA THR A 419 -22.79 3.73 -0.95
C THR A 419 -21.60 3.05 -0.30
N LEU A 420 -20.40 3.41 -0.73
CA LEU A 420 -19.16 2.94 -0.10
C LEU A 420 -18.55 4.11 0.68
N SER A 421 -18.33 3.95 1.98
CA SER A 421 -17.81 5.00 2.87
C SER A 421 -16.44 4.63 3.44
N ASN A 422 -15.65 5.64 3.80
CA ASN A 422 -14.24 5.52 4.20
C ASN A 422 -13.40 4.83 3.10
N VAL A 423 -13.69 5.15 1.84
CA VAL A 423 -12.97 4.61 0.69
C VAL A 423 -11.60 5.25 0.51
N ALA A 424 -10.75 4.55 -0.24
CA ALA A 424 -9.48 5.06 -0.73
C ALA A 424 -9.68 6.27 -1.67
N GLN A 425 -8.79 7.25 -1.56
CA GLN A 425 -8.85 8.54 -2.29
C GLN A 425 -7.73 8.69 -3.31
N GLU A 426 -6.92 7.64 -3.47
CA GLU A 426 -5.77 7.57 -4.35
C GLU A 426 -6.14 7.97 -5.79
N PRO A 427 -5.24 8.67 -6.52
CA PRO A 427 -5.48 9.02 -7.92
C PRO A 427 -5.82 7.83 -8.80
N GLU A 428 -5.30 6.65 -8.48
CA GLU A 428 -5.58 5.41 -9.19
C GLU A 428 -7.05 4.94 -9.04
N VAL A 429 -7.66 5.18 -7.88
CA VAL A 429 -9.09 4.92 -7.63
C VAL A 429 -9.96 5.89 -8.46
N VAL A 430 -9.54 7.16 -8.54
CA VAL A 430 -10.21 8.16 -9.37
C VAL A 430 -10.10 7.79 -10.85
N ASP A 431 -8.95 7.31 -11.28
CA ASP A 431 -8.72 6.87 -12.66
C ASP A 431 -9.60 5.68 -13.03
N LEU A 432 -9.73 4.68 -12.16
CA LEU A 432 -10.66 3.57 -12.35
C LEU A 432 -12.12 4.04 -12.44
N ALA A 433 -12.54 4.97 -11.57
CA ALA A 433 -13.88 5.53 -11.61
C ALA A 433 -14.15 6.24 -12.95
N ASN A 434 -13.22 7.07 -13.39
CA ASN A 434 -13.31 7.78 -14.67
C ASN A 434 -13.33 6.82 -15.87
N PHE A 435 -12.55 5.74 -15.81
CA PHE A 435 -12.61 4.67 -16.80
C PHE A 435 -14.00 4.03 -16.86
N LEU A 436 -14.54 3.58 -15.71
CA LEU A 436 -15.88 2.98 -15.66
C LEU A 436 -16.97 3.95 -16.11
N ILE A 437 -16.87 5.24 -15.75
CA ILE A 437 -17.77 6.31 -16.23
C ILE A 437 -17.68 6.45 -17.74
N SER A 438 -16.48 6.38 -18.32
CA SER A 438 -16.30 6.43 -19.78
C SER A 438 -16.91 5.21 -20.49
N CYS A 439 -17.09 4.10 -19.78
CA CYS A 439 -17.84 2.92 -20.24
C CYS A 439 -19.35 3.02 -19.94
N GLY A 440 -19.84 4.12 -19.38
CA GLY A 440 -21.27 4.35 -19.10
C GLY A 440 -21.71 4.13 -17.66
N ALA A 441 -20.79 3.92 -16.70
CA ALA A 441 -21.14 3.75 -15.30
C ALA A 441 -21.57 5.08 -14.66
N PHE A 442 -22.44 5.02 -13.64
CA PHE A 442 -22.84 6.19 -12.86
C PHE A 442 -22.19 6.19 -11.48
N ILE A 443 -21.03 6.85 -11.38
CA ILE A 443 -20.21 6.90 -10.16
C ILE A 443 -20.01 8.37 -9.76
N LYS A 444 -20.22 8.67 -8.47
CA LYS A 444 -19.98 10.00 -7.88
C LYS A 444 -19.11 9.89 -6.63
N GLY A 445 -18.40 10.96 -6.31
CA GLY A 445 -17.56 11.06 -5.11
C GLY A 445 -16.16 10.46 -5.24
N ALA A 446 -15.72 10.10 -6.45
CA ALA A 446 -14.35 9.64 -6.68
C ALA A 446 -13.34 10.72 -6.25
N GLY A 447 -12.36 10.34 -5.43
CA GLY A 447 -11.40 11.26 -4.81
C GLY A 447 -11.90 11.87 -3.50
N THR A 448 -13.08 11.47 -3.02
CA THR A 448 -13.58 11.79 -1.67
C THR A 448 -13.64 10.51 -0.82
N ASN A 449 -13.99 10.64 0.45
CA ASN A 449 -14.13 9.50 1.36
C ASN A 449 -15.40 8.66 1.15
N THR A 450 -16.30 9.04 0.23
CA THR A 450 -17.54 8.32 -0.05
C THR A 450 -17.79 8.20 -1.55
N LEU A 451 -18.08 6.98 -2.01
CA LEU A 451 -18.56 6.71 -3.37
C LEU A 451 -20.06 6.43 -3.34
N SER A 452 -20.77 7.07 -4.27
CA SER A 452 -22.19 6.85 -4.55
C SER A 452 -22.30 6.30 -5.96
N ILE A 453 -22.75 5.05 -6.09
CA ILE A 453 -22.72 4.28 -7.34
C ILE A 453 -24.13 3.81 -7.64
N THR A 454 -24.67 4.21 -8.79
CA THR A 454 -25.92 3.63 -9.30
C THR A 454 -25.54 2.59 -10.33
N GLY A 455 -25.79 1.32 -10.02
CA GLY A 455 -25.40 0.24 -10.90
C GLY A 455 -26.20 0.24 -12.20
N THR A 456 -25.55 -0.25 -13.25
CA THR A 456 -26.05 -0.21 -14.63
C THR A 456 -26.06 -1.62 -15.20
N ARG A 457 -27.01 -1.92 -16.09
CA ARG A 457 -27.14 -3.28 -16.65
C ARG A 457 -25.97 -3.67 -17.55
N LYS A 458 -25.38 -2.70 -18.24
CA LYS A 458 -24.35 -2.92 -19.26
C LYS A 458 -23.43 -1.70 -19.30
N LEU A 459 -22.14 -1.97 -19.45
CA LEU A 459 -21.14 -0.97 -19.80
C LEU A 459 -20.65 -1.21 -21.23
N HIS A 460 -20.27 -0.16 -21.94
CA HIS A 460 -19.86 -0.20 -23.33
C HIS A 460 -18.33 -0.05 -23.50
N GLY A 461 -17.86 -0.26 -24.72
CA GLY A 461 -16.47 -0.03 -25.09
C GLY A 461 -16.09 1.45 -25.00
N THR A 462 -14.79 1.72 -24.90
CA THR A 462 -14.26 3.08 -24.79
C THR A 462 -12.78 3.12 -25.22
N GLU A 463 -12.29 4.30 -25.56
CA GLU A 463 -10.85 4.58 -25.61
C GLU A 463 -10.46 5.31 -24.33
N TYR A 464 -9.43 4.83 -23.64
CA TYR A 464 -9.03 5.37 -22.35
C TYR A 464 -7.50 5.43 -22.21
N LYS A 465 -7.00 6.55 -21.68
CA LYS A 465 -5.56 6.76 -21.46
C LYS A 465 -5.27 6.76 -19.97
N ILE A 466 -4.38 5.86 -19.55
CA ILE A 466 -3.96 5.74 -18.15
C ILE A 466 -3.22 7.01 -17.70
N ILE A 467 -3.47 7.45 -16.46
CA ILE A 467 -2.76 8.60 -15.88
C ILE A 467 -1.25 8.35 -15.74
N PRO A 468 -0.39 9.39 -15.67
CA PRO A 468 1.04 9.21 -15.40
C PRO A 468 1.33 8.62 -14.01
N ASP A 469 2.39 7.84 -13.89
CA ASP A 469 2.79 7.19 -12.64
C ASP A 469 3.42 8.18 -11.65
N ARG A 470 2.64 8.53 -10.60
CA ARG A 470 3.12 9.43 -9.53
C ARG A 470 4.25 8.82 -8.69
N ILE A 471 4.35 7.50 -8.60
CA ILE A 471 5.43 6.85 -7.84
C ILE A 471 6.73 6.85 -8.66
N GLU A 472 6.65 6.61 -9.96
CA GLU A 472 7.80 6.78 -10.84
C GLU A 472 8.28 8.23 -10.85
N ALA A 473 7.38 9.20 -11.04
CA ALA A 473 7.71 10.62 -10.99
C ALA A 473 8.35 11.03 -9.66
N GLY A 474 7.77 10.59 -8.53
CA GLY A 474 8.34 10.80 -7.20
C GLY A 474 9.73 10.17 -7.03
N THR A 475 9.98 9.02 -7.64
CA THR A 475 11.29 8.36 -7.62
C THR A 475 12.33 9.17 -8.39
N PHE A 476 11.99 9.72 -9.55
CA PHE A 476 12.92 10.61 -10.29
C PHE A 476 13.13 11.96 -9.60
N LEU A 477 12.12 12.50 -8.93
CA LEU A 477 12.30 13.68 -8.07
C LEU A 477 13.32 13.40 -6.97
N ILE A 478 13.22 12.24 -6.32
CA ILE A 478 14.18 11.82 -5.29
C ILE A 478 15.55 11.51 -5.90
N ALA A 479 15.61 10.92 -7.09
CA ALA A 479 16.86 10.66 -7.81
C ALA A 479 17.64 11.97 -8.10
N ALA A 480 16.94 13.02 -8.50
CA ALA A 480 17.54 14.34 -8.68
C ALA A 480 18.03 14.93 -7.35
N ALA A 481 17.24 14.80 -6.29
CA ALA A 481 17.60 15.30 -4.97
C ALA A 481 18.85 14.60 -4.42
N ILE A 482 18.90 13.26 -4.46
CA ILE A 482 20.00 12.47 -3.87
C ILE A 482 21.32 12.70 -4.60
N THR A 483 21.27 12.95 -5.92
CA THR A 483 22.43 13.26 -6.77
C THR A 483 22.73 14.76 -6.88
N ARG A 484 22.05 15.63 -6.11
CA ARG A 484 22.23 17.08 -6.13
C ARG A 484 22.11 17.70 -7.53
N SER A 485 21.12 17.22 -8.28
CA SER A 485 20.98 17.46 -9.71
C SER A 485 19.75 18.31 -10.06
N ALA A 486 19.74 18.80 -11.30
CA ALA A 486 18.59 19.51 -11.86
C ALA A 486 18.06 18.74 -13.08
N ILE A 487 16.81 18.26 -12.98
CA ILE A 487 16.15 17.55 -14.07
C ILE A 487 14.72 18.05 -14.25
N SER A 488 14.14 17.76 -15.40
CA SER A 488 12.73 17.93 -15.69
C SER A 488 12.06 16.59 -15.97
N MET A 489 10.74 16.53 -15.82
CA MET A 489 9.97 15.32 -16.10
C MET A 489 8.58 15.64 -16.63
N SER A 490 8.13 14.81 -17.57
CA SER A 490 6.81 14.88 -18.18
C SER A 490 6.41 13.50 -18.73
N PRO A 491 5.11 13.22 -18.95
CA PRO A 491 3.97 13.91 -18.37
C PRO A 491 3.82 13.59 -16.87
N VAL A 492 3.36 14.56 -16.08
CA VAL A 492 2.99 14.37 -14.67
C VAL A 492 1.70 15.13 -14.36
N ILE A 493 0.99 14.74 -13.30
CA ILE A 493 -0.12 15.52 -12.75
C ILE A 493 0.33 16.05 -11.38
N PRO A 494 0.79 17.32 -11.27
CA PRO A 494 1.41 17.85 -10.06
C PRO A 494 0.58 17.66 -8.79
N LYS A 495 -0.75 17.76 -8.89
CA LYS A 495 -1.68 17.56 -7.77
C LYS A 495 -1.55 16.17 -7.13
N HIS A 496 -1.21 15.12 -7.89
CA HIS A 496 -1.03 13.76 -7.38
C HIS A 496 0.25 13.59 -6.55
N LEU A 497 1.16 14.57 -6.60
CA LEU A 497 2.47 14.57 -5.96
C LEU A 497 2.58 15.60 -4.83
N THR A 498 1.49 16.27 -4.44
CA THR A 498 1.50 17.42 -3.52
C THR A 498 2.29 17.14 -2.24
N SER A 499 1.99 16.05 -1.52
CA SER A 499 2.68 15.69 -0.27
C SER A 499 4.17 15.38 -0.45
N VAL A 500 4.54 14.79 -1.59
CA VAL A 500 5.93 14.48 -1.95
C VAL A 500 6.70 15.75 -2.24
N VAL A 501 6.11 16.64 -3.05
CA VAL A 501 6.69 17.93 -3.45
C VAL A 501 6.91 18.82 -2.23
N GLU A 502 5.93 18.91 -1.34
CA GLU A 502 6.05 19.66 -0.08
C GLU A 502 7.16 19.13 0.80
N LYS A 503 7.29 17.80 0.92
CA LYS A 503 8.36 17.19 1.70
C LYS A 503 9.74 17.49 1.12
N LEU A 504 9.92 17.32 -0.19
CA LEU A 504 11.18 17.65 -0.87
C LEU A 504 11.53 19.14 -0.73
N ARG A 505 10.53 20.03 -0.80
CA ARG A 505 10.73 21.46 -0.54
C ARG A 505 11.21 21.74 0.88
N SER A 506 10.63 21.08 1.89
CA SER A 506 11.04 21.25 3.29
C SER A 506 12.51 20.83 3.54
N ILE A 507 12.96 19.80 2.82
CA ILE A 507 14.33 19.26 2.87
C ILE A 507 15.35 20.21 2.18
N GLY A 508 14.89 21.13 1.31
CA GLY A 508 15.75 22.08 0.60
C GLY A 508 15.77 21.93 -0.93
N CYS A 509 14.83 21.18 -1.50
CA CYS A 509 14.67 21.11 -2.95
C CYS A 509 13.79 22.27 -3.47
N ARG A 510 14.09 22.76 -4.66
CA ARG A 510 13.22 23.66 -5.42
C ARG A 510 12.50 22.84 -6.48
N VAL A 511 11.23 22.54 -6.23
CA VAL A 511 10.35 21.87 -7.20
C VAL A 511 9.39 22.90 -7.78
N GLN A 512 9.37 23.04 -9.10
CA GLN A 512 8.54 24.00 -9.83
C GLN A 512 7.74 23.30 -10.92
N GLN A 513 6.50 23.76 -11.11
CA GLN A 513 5.70 23.36 -12.25
C GLN A 513 6.04 24.29 -13.42
N THR A 514 6.64 23.75 -14.48
CA THR A 514 7.06 24.53 -15.66
C THR A 514 5.98 24.57 -16.73
N ARG A 515 5.16 23.52 -16.82
CA ARG A 515 3.98 23.41 -17.70
C ARG A 515 2.86 22.69 -16.97
N TRP A 516 1.67 22.68 -17.55
CA TRP A 516 0.50 22.02 -16.94
C TRP A 516 0.74 20.54 -16.58
N ASN A 517 1.59 19.83 -17.34
CA ASN A 517 1.95 18.43 -17.15
C ASN A 517 3.46 18.19 -16.90
N SER A 518 4.20 19.17 -16.41
CA SER A 518 5.65 19.04 -16.24
C SER A 518 6.11 19.58 -14.88
N LEU A 519 7.06 18.87 -14.29
CA LEU A 519 7.76 19.31 -13.09
C LEU A 519 9.25 19.43 -13.38
N GLN A 520 9.88 20.43 -12.78
CA GLN A 520 11.33 20.58 -12.72
C GLN A 520 11.75 20.58 -11.25
N ILE A 521 12.86 19.93 -10.96
CA ILE A 521 13.48 19.93 -9.65
C ILE A 521 14.92 20.38 -9.78
N SER A 522 15.35 21.20 -8.82
CA SER A 522 16.74 21.43 -8.46
C SER A 522 16.85 21.41 -6.94
N CYS A 523 18.07 21.40 -6.40
CA CYS A 523 18.27 21.33 -4.96
C CYS A 523 19.49 22.13 -4.51
N ASN A 524 19.49 22.49 -3.23
CA ASN A 524 20.67 23.06 -2.57
C ASN A 524 21.75 21.99 -2.42
N GLU A 525 23.01 22.41 -2.30
CA GLU A 525 24.13 21.49 -2.02
C GLU A 525 23.94 20.75 -0.69
N VAL A 526 23.48 21.47 0.35
CA VAL A 526 23.13 20.91 1.65
C VAL A 526 21.62 20.72 1.77
N LEU A 527 21.20 19.48 1.95
CA LEU A 527 19.82 19.09 2.24
C LEU A 527 19.65 18.83 3.73
N ARG A 528 18.47 19.12 4.28
CA ARG A 528 18.17 19.01 5.72
C ARG A 528 17.39 17.74 6.04
N SER A 529 17.51 17.29 7.28
CA SER A 529 16.69 16.20 7.79
C SER A 529 15.20 16.54 7.79
N CYS A 530 14.36 15.51 7.84
CA CYS A 530 12.93 15.70 7.97
C CYS A 530 12.28 14.54 8.72
N GLU A 531 11.06 14.79 9.19
CA GLU A 531 10.19 13.74 9.72
C GLU A 531 9.07 13.44 8.73
N VAL A 532 8.79 12.16 8.53
CA VAL A 532 7.72 11.68 7.64
C VAL A 532 6.94 10.57 8.30
N LYS A 533 5.62 10.70 8.21
CA LYS A 533 4.66 9.65 8.53
C LYS A 533 3.95 9.25 7.24
N THR A 534 4.01 7.97 6.87
CA THR A 534 3.23 7.47 5.73
C THR A 534 1.75 7.42 6.11
N LEU A 535 0.87 7.74 5.18
CA LEU A 535 -0.58 7.76 5.37
C LEU A 535 -1.28 7.40 4.04
N PRO A 536 -2.55 6.96 4.06
CA PRO A 536 -3.38 6.92 2.85
C PRO A 536 -3.40 8.27 2.14
N TYR A 537 -3.64 8.27 0.82
CA TYR A 537 -3.72 9.51 0.06
C TYR A 537 -4.82 10.44 0.64
N PRO A 538 -4.59 11.76 0.77
CA PRO A 538 -3.51 12.57 0.19
C PRO A 538 -2.20 12.67 0.99
N GLY A 539 -2.02 11.84 2.02
CA GLY A 539 -0.79 11.80 2.83
C GLY A 539 0.46 11.33 2.06
N PHE A 540 1.59 11.23 2.76
CA PHE A 540 2.83 10.78 2.13
C PHE A 540 2.75 9.29 1.77
N PRO A 541 2.99 8.90 0.50
CA PRO A 541 2.75 7.53 0.06
C PRO A 541 3.84 6.57 0.57
N THR A 542 3.42 5.46 1.17
CA THR A 542 4.30 4.35 1.56
C THR A 542 5.18 3.84 0.41
N ASP A 543 4.72 3.99 -0.84
CA ASP A 543 5.46 3.57 -2.03
C ASP A 543 6.71 4.41 -2.38
N LEU A 544 6.85 5.60 -1.78
CA LEU A 544 8.04 6.45 -1.90
C LEU A 544 8.85 6.51 -0.60
N GLN A 545 8.38 5.84 0.45
CA GLN A 545 9.07 5.81 1.74
C GLN A 545 10.49 5.21 1.63
N PRO A 546 10.74 4.10 0.90
CA PRO A 546 12.08 3.55 0.78
C PRO A 546 13.06 4.51 0.09
N GLN A 547 12.63 5.13 -1.01
CA GLN A 547 13.43 6.06 -1.79
C GLN A 547 13.75 7.31 -0.97
N LEU A 548 12.78 7.81 -0.19
CA LEU A 548 13.00 8.90 0.73
C LEU A 548 14.01 8.50 1.82
N MET A 549 13.94 7.30 2.36
CA MET A 549 14.94 6.82 3.33
C MET A 549 16.35 6.90 2.76
N SER A 550 16.57 6.43 1.53
CA SER A 550 17.86 6.55 0.84
C SER A 550 18.30 8.01 0.68
N LEU A 551 17.39 8.94 0.38
CA LEU A 551 17.74 10.36 0.31
C LEU A 551 18.20 10.90 1.67
N LEU A 552 17.51 10.54 2.74
CA LEU A 552 17.75 11.07 4.09
C LEU A 552 19.08 10.64 4.68
N THR A 553 19.65 9.50 4.26
CA THR A 553 21.03 9.11 4.65
C THR A 553 22.07 10.10 4.11
N THR A 554 21.76 10.84 3.05
CA THR A 554 22.64 11.85 2.44
C THR A 554 22.38 13.28 2.92
N CYS A 555 21.31 13.51 3.70
CA CYS A 555 20.94 14.81 4.25
C CYS A 555 21.80 15.16 5.48
N SER A 556 21.70 16.39 5.98
CA SER A 556 22.29 16.85 7.25
C SER A 556 21.29 16.69 8.40
N GLY A 557 21.75 16.19 9.53
CA GLY A 557 20.97 15.95 10.75
C GLY A 557 20.31 14.57 10.82
N GLN A 558 19.54 14.37 11.88
CA GLN A 558 18.79 13.14 12.11
C GLN A 558 17.35 13.27 11.60
N SER A 559 16.86 12.24 10.91
CA SER A 559 15.52 12.13 10.34
C SER A 559 14.73 10.99 10.99
N LEU A 560 13.41 11.06 10.88
CA LEU A 560 12.48 10.04 11.39
C LEU A 560 11.50 9.64 10.30
N ILE A 561 11.32 8.35 10.10
CA ILE A 561 10.22 7.81 9.29
C ILE A 561 9.33 6.93 10.17
N GLU A 562 8.03 7.19 10.17
CA GLU A 562 6.99 6.32 10.72
C GLU A 562 6.14 5.72 9.58
N GLU A 563 6.16 4.40 9.43
CA GLU A 563 5.34 3.67 8.45
C GLU A 563 4.04 3.20 9.10
N THR A 564 2.89 3.66 8.61
CA THR A 564 1.57 3.28 9.18
C THR A 564 0.69 2.47 8.24
N VAL A 565 1.08 2.31 6.98
CA VAL A 565 0.34 1.54 5.98
C VAL A 565 0.81 0.08 5.98
N PHE A 566 2.12 -0.15 6.05
CA PHE A 566 2.69 -1.50 6.07
C PHE A 566 3.80 -1.63 7.12
N GLU A 567 3.46 -2.08 8.33
CA GLU A 567 4.39 -2.16 9.47
C GLU A 567 5.73 -2.89 9.18
N GLY A 568 5.73 -3.87 8.26
CA GLY A 568 6.92 -4.63 7.86
C GLY A 568 7.75 -4.02 6.73
N ARG A 569 7.40 -2.84 6.22
CA ARG A 569 8.07 -2.23 5.05
C ARG A 569 9.34 -1.44 5.41
N MET A 570 10.24 -2.08 6.15
CA MET A 570 11.52 -1.47 6.58
C MET A 570 12.76 -2.29 6.22
N ARG A 571 12.60 -3.47 5.60
CA ARG A 571 13.72 -4.41 5.36
C ARG A 571 14.84 -3.87 4.47
N HIS A 572 14.55 -2.88 3.62
CA HIS A 572 15.59 -2.22 2.82
C HIS A 572 16.60 -1.44 3.67
N ALA A 573 16.27 -1.12 4.94
CA ALA A 573 17.21 -0.49 5.86
C ALA A 573 18.45 -1.37 6.10
N GLU A 574 18.29 -2.70 6.16
CA GLU A 574 19.42 -3.64 6.35
C GLU A 574 20.36 -3.61 5.13
N GLU A 575 19.80 -3.55 3.92
CA GLU A 575 20.59 -3.41 2.70
C GLU A 575 21.27 -2.02 2.59
N LEU A 576 20.61 -0.95 3.07
CA LEU A 576 21.22 0.37 3.16
C LEU A 576 22.38 0.40 4.19
N GLN A 577 22.27 -0.34 5.30
CA GLN A 577 23.35 -0.46 6.29
C GLN A 577 24.59 -1.13 5.69
N LYS A 578 24.44 -2.09 4.77
CA LYS A 578 25.57 -2.68 4.02
C LYS A 578 26.31 -1.64 3.16
N LEU A 579 25.61 -0.62 2.68
CA LEU A 579 26.21 0.53 2.01
C LEU A 579 26.83 1.53 2.99
N GLY A 580 26.77 1.32 4.31
CA GLY A 580 27.31 2.25 5.31
C GLY A 580 26.30 3.28 5.86
N ALA A 581 25.01 3.12 5.54
CA ALA A 581 23.96 3.98 6.11
C ALA A 581 23.77 3.72 7.61
N GLN A 582 23.63 4.80 8.38
CA GLN A 582 23.32 4.74 9.81
C GLN A 582 21.81 4.83 10.03
N VAL A 583 21.14 3.69 9.88
CA VAL A 583 19.70 3.55 10.06
C VAL A 583 19.41 2.62 11.24
N LYS A 584 18.53 3.02 12.16
CA LYS A 584 18.03 2.15 13.23
C LYS A 584 16.52 1.99 13.10
N VAL A 585 16.07 0.74 12.98
CA VAL A 585 14.65 0.42 12.85
C VAL A 585 14.14 -0.17 14.16
N SER A 586 13.00 0.33 14.63
CA SER A 586 12.23 -0.23 15.73
C SER A 586 10.78 -0.37 15.28
N ARG A 587 10.36 -1.62 15.02
CA ARG A 587 9.05 -1.92 14.43
C ARG A 587 8.83 -1.14 13.13
N ASN A 588 7.90 -0.19 13.14
CA ASN A 588 7.51 0.63 12.01
C ASN A 588 8.14 2.03 12.01
N ILE A 589 9.08 2.29 12.93
CA ILE A 589 9.79 3.55 13.05
C ILE A 589 11.24 3.34 12.63
N ALA A 590 11.76 4.21 11.76
CA ALA A 590 13.16 4.26 11.37
C ALA A 590 13.77 5.62 11.78
N ILE A 591 14.87 5.58 12.51
CA ILE A 591 15.72 6.74 12.82
C ILE A 591 16.91 6.69 11.87
N ILE A 592 17.11 7.77 11.10
CA ILE A 592 18.13 7.87 10.07
C ILE A 592 19.09 8.98 10.44
N ASN A 593 20.36 8.67 10.66
CA ASN A 593 21.39 9.69 10.77
C ASN A 593 21.87 10.07 9.37
N GLY A 594 21.92 11.36 9.08
CA GLY A 594 22.42 11.89 7.82
C GLY A 594 23.95 11.87 7.70
N LYS A 595 24.46 12.51 6.64
CA LYS A 595 25.88 12.52 6.24
C LYS A 595 26.80 13.08 7.31
N ASP A 596 26.39 14.17 7.94
CA ASP A 596 27.13 14.85 9.02
C ASP A 596 27.01 14.17 10.39
N THR A 597 26.11 13.19 10.52
CA THR A 597 25.78 12.51 11.78
C THR A 597 26.11 11.01 11.73
N GLY A 598 26.90 10.59 10.73
CA GLY A 598 27.55 9.28 10.70
C GLY A 598 27.26 8.43 9.47
N SER A 599 26.32 8.79 8.60
CA SER A 599 26.13 8.06 7.34
C SER A 599 27.19 8.42 6.31
N SER A 600 27.81 7.42 5.72
CA SER A 600 28.67 7.58 4.53
C SER A 600 28.42 6.37 3.65
N LEU A 601 27.93 6.62 2.44
CA LEU A 601 27.55 5.55 1.54
C LEU A 601 28.75 5.09 0.70
N TYR A 602 28.98 3.78 0.66
CA TYR A 602 30.04 3.13 -0.12
C TYR A 602 29.43 2.06 -1.02
N GLY A 603 30.06 1.82 -2.16
CA GLY A 603 29.70 0.77 -3.09
C GLY A 603 29.87 -0.61 -2.45
N ALA A 604 28.82 -1.43 -2.48
CA ALA A 604 28.85 -2.81 -2.01
C ALA A 604 27.77 -3.66 -2.72
N PRO A 605 27.82 -5.00 -2.64
CA PRO A 605 26.73 -5.86 -3.05
C PRO A 605 25.50 -5.75 -2.13
N VAL A 606 24.31 -5.61 -2.71
CA VAL A 606 23.02 -5.53 -2.00
C VAL A 606 21.92 -6.28 -2.75
N LEU A 607 20.86 -6.67 -2.05
CA LEU A 607 19.76 -7.46 -2.59
C LEU A 607 18.42 -6.69 -2.60
N ALA A 608 17.82 -6.51 -3.78
CA ALA A 608 16.47 -5.98 -3.90
C ALA A 608 15.42 -7.04 -3.51
N THR A 609 14.73 -6.83 -2.38
CA THR A 609 13.69 -7.75 -1.87
C THR A 609 12.25 -7.34 -2.24
N ASP A 610 12.06 -6.09 -2.68
CA ASP A 610 10.79 -5.60 -3.21
C ASP A 610 11.00 -4.53 -4.28
N LEU A 611 9.93 -4.23 -5.01
CA LEU A 611 9.97 -3.36 -6.18
C LEU A 611 10.35 -1.90 -5.86
N ARG A 612 9.93 -1.34 -4.72
CA ARG A 612 10.25 0.05 -4.34
C ARG A 612 11.55 0.12 -3.54
N ALA A 613 11.83 -0.87 -2.68
CA ALA A 613 13.13 -1.03 -2.04
C ALA A 613 14.28 -1.15 -3.04
N GLY A 614 14.11 -1.95 -4.09
CA GLY A 614 15.15 -2.10 -5.11
C GLY A 614 15.47 -0.77 -5.80
N ALA A 615 14.46 0.05 -6.11
CA ALA A 615 14.70 1.41 -6.61
C ALA A 615 15.41 2.30 -5.57
N ALA A 616 15.08 2.18 -4.28
CA ALA A 616 15.77 2.90 -3.22
C ALA A 616 17.26 2.53 -3.13
N LEU A 617 17.62 1.26 -3.36
CA LEU A 617 19.01 0.80 -3.42
C LEU A 617 19.74 1.33 -4.65
N VAL A 618 19.07 1.39 -5.81
CA VAL A 618 19.61 2.04 -7.01
C VAL A 618 19.94 3.50 -6.71
N LEU A 619 19.01 4.24 -6.10
CA LEU A 619 19.23 5.64 -5.75
C LEU A 619 20.38 5.81 -4.74
N ALA A 620 20.46 4.96 -3.72
CA ALA A 620 21.55 4.98 -2.75
C ALA A 620 22.90 4.75 -3.45
N GLY A 621 23.00 3.75 -4.34
CA GLY A 621 24.19 3.44 -5.13
C GLY A 621 24.65 4.62 -5.99
N MET A 622 23.72 5.39 -6.57
CA MET A 622 24.06 6.60 -7.34
C MET A 622 24.73 7.70 -6.48
N SER A 623 24.58 7.65 -5.16
CA SER A 623 25.19 8.58 -4.21
C SER A 623 26.35 8.00 -3.40
N SER A 624 26.64 6.71 -3.58
CA SER A 624 27.73 6.01 -2.89
C SER A 624 29.11 6.37 -3.47
N ASP A 625 30.15 6.23 -2.66
CA ASP A 625 31.53 6.21 -3.16
C ASP A 625 31.88 4.81 -3.70
N GLY A 626 32.20 4.71 -4.99
CA GLY A 626 32.48 3.46 -5.69
C GLY A 626 31.27 2.83 -6.39
N THR A 627 31.33 1.51 -6.58
CA THR A 627 30.36 0.74 -7.38
C THR A 627 29.47 -0.14 -6.50
N THR A 628 28.15 -0.03 -6.68
CA THR A 628 27.14 -0.84 -6.00
C THR A 628 26.60 -1.91 -6.96
N HIS A 629 26.62 -3.17 -6.53
CA HIS A 629 25.99 -4.29 -7.26
C HIS A 629 24.64 -4.62 -6.61
N ILE A 630 23.57 -4.62 -7.40
CA ILE A 630 22.20 -4.80 -6.92
C ILE A 630 21.61 -6.04 -7.58
N GLU A 631 21.42 -7.08 -6.77
CA GLU A 631 20.71 -8.30 -7.16
C GLU A 631 19.20 -8.14 -7.03
N GLY A 632 18.45 -9.10 -7.59
CA GLY A 632 16.99 -9.11 -7.49
C GLY A 632 16.32 -8.09 -8.42
N VAL A 633 16.94 -7.75 -9.55
CA VAL A 633 16.42 -6.77 -10.53
C VAL A 633 15.01 -7.11 -11.02
N GLY A 634 14.66 -8.40 -11.07
CA GLY A 634 13.31 -8.85 -11.39
C GLY A 634 12.23 -8.31 -10.44
N HIS A 635 12.57 -7.91 -9.21
CA HIS A 635 11.64 -7.17 -8.33
C HIS A 635 11.43 -5.73 -8.83
N ILE A 636 12.48 -5.03 -9.26
CA ILE A 636 12.43 -3.65 -9.74
C ILE A 636 11.63 -3.57 -11.04
N ASP A 637 11.81 -4.52 -11.96
CA ASP A 637 11.12 -4.57 -13.26
C ASP A 637 9.61 -4.89 -13.15
N ARG A 638 9.11 -5.14 -11.93
CA ARG A 638 7.66 -5.19 -11.65
C ARG A 638 7.07 -3.81 -11.38
N GLY A 639 7.90 -2.84 -11.03
CA GLY A 639 7.50 -1.51 -10.55
C GLY A 639 7.93 -0.33 -11.41
N TYR A 640 8.95 -0.50 -12.26
CA TYR A 640 9.54 0.57 -13.06
C TYR A 640 9.82 0.11 -14.49
N GLU A 641 9.45 0.94 -15.46
CA GLU A 641 9.64 0.60 -16.87
C GLU A 641 11.04 1.05 -17.29
N ARG A 642 11.93 0.08 -17.52
CA ARG A 642 13.28 0.32 -18.05
C ARG A 642 14.03 1.39 -17.25
N LEU A 643 14.01 1.26 -15.92
CA LEU A 643 14.60 2.23 -14.98
C LEU A 643 16.06 2.55 -15.35
N ASP A 644 16.85 1.54 -15.67
CA ASP A 644 18.25 1.67 -16.08
C ASP A 644 18.42 2.50 -17.36
N GLN A 645 17.52 2.37 -18.33
CA GLN A 645 17.58 3.14 -19.57
C GLN A 645 17.23 4.61 -19.30
N LYS A 646 16.17 4.87 -18.53
CA LYS A 646 15.75 6.22 -18.17
C LYS A 646 16.84 6.94 -17.35
N LEU A 647 17.50 6.25 -16.42
CA LEU A 647 18.60 6.82 -15.64
C LEU A 647 19.85 7.05 -16.50
N ARG A 648 20.21 6.14 -17.42
CA ARG A 648 21.31 6.36 -18.38
C ARG A 648 21.07 7.55 -19.29
N LEU A 649 19.84 7.75 -19.75
CA LEU A 649 19.47 8.93 -20.55
C LEU A 649 19.64 10.24 -19.78
N LEU A 650 19.57 10.20 -18.45
CA LEU A 650 19.88 11.33 -17.58
C LEU A 650 21.37 11.45 -17.21
N GLY A 651 22.22 10.54 -17.70
CA GLY A 651 23.66 10.54 -17.47
C GLY A 651 24.16 9.64 -16.34
N ALA A 652 23.30 8.85 -15.68
CA ALA A 652 23.75 7.91 -14.65
C ALA A 652 24.64 6.79 -15.23
N SER A 653 25.71 6.43 -14.53
CA SER A 653 26.50 5.21 -14.82
C SER A 653 25.81 4.01 -14.17
N ILE A 654 24.91 3.39 -14.92
CA ILE A 654 24.21 2.17 -14.54
C ILE A 654 24.24 1.16 -15.67
N ARG A 655 24.61 -0.08 -15.36
CA ARG A 655 24.66 -1.20 -16.30
C ARG A 655 23.78 -2.34 -15.80
N ARG A 656 23.09 -3.01 -16.72
CA ARG A 656 22.41 -4.29 -16.47
C ARG A 656 23.30 -5.40 -16.98
N LEU A 657 23.71 -6.32 -16.11
CA LEU A 657 24.70 -7.37 -16.41
C LEU A 657 24.25 -8.72 -15.83
N PRO A 658 24.65 -9.85 -16.43
CA PRO A 658 24.50 -11.15 -15.80
C PRO A 658 25.49 -11.29 -14.62
N CYS A 659 25.05 -11.91 -13.53
CA CYS A 659 25.83 -12.13 -12.31
C CYS A 659 25.51 -13.50 -11.68
N LEU A 660 26.44 -14.01 -10.87
CA LEU A 660 26.18 -15.18 -10.02
C LEU A 660 25.32 -14.75 -8.82
N PRO A 661 24.30 -15.54 -8.42
CA PRO A 661 23.50 -15.24 -7.23
C PRO A 661 24.36 -15.17 -5.96
N THR A 662 24.11 -14.20 -5.07
CA THR A 662 24.85 -14.03 -3.80
C THR A 662 24.88 -15.34 -2.97
N GLU A 663 23.80 -16.13 -3.00
CA GLU A 663 23.69 -17.42 -2.27
C GLU A 663 24.70 -18.49 -2.73
N LEU A 664 25.33 -18.34 -3.89
CA LEU A 664 26.33 -19.27 -4.44
C LEU A 664 27.77 -18.75 -4.32
N THR A 665 27.95 -17.52 -3.80
CA THR A 665 29.25 -16.86 -3.59
C THR A 665 29.73 -16.89 -2.13
N LEU A 666 28.86 -17.27 -1.19
CA LEU A 666 29.18 -17.62 0.20
C LEU A 666 29.37 -19.14 0.33
#